data_AF-A0A2E6DWH9-F1
#
_entry.id   AF-A0A2E6DWH9-F1
#
_cell.length_a   1.000
_cell.length_b   1.000
_cell.length_c   1.000
_cell.angle_alpha   90.00
_cell.angle_beta   90.00
_cell.angle_gamma   90.00
#
_symmetry.space_group_name_H-M   'P 1'
#
loop_
_entity.id
_entity.type
_entity.pdbx_description
1 polymer ?
#
loop_
_entity_poly.entity_id
_entity_poly.type
_entity_poly.pdbx_seq_one_letter_code
_entity_poly.pdbx_strand_id
1 'polypeptide(L)'
;MKKIIKNIKIDNIIMIFIGILAPWSILFATPQLHIGYWGQVEGMITFNHFVSALVALLLIRIGIIEKEVRQYFVHPVVLLPLLIGIYSLISAFFQMLPVLALYGSPQLGQGAFGYFSLSLLTVLYLYLLKFTKFKYYFLLNIIIICLVITVGSFYPVFTGVVISFFGFNDWLAIYYVALMIYLLILVKNINLFINKELLGFILFLFLGPLFWKIDNNSSIALWIIISFAWIYWFIISYFKINIKIFNKFIFNPIFFTFIPILLSLVMVLSSFILWDGKTDMTNEISDKWGHLATLVARGSIVRVLFDHLDSIKSLLFGFGWGSISELLLKSFTPEVFYQINTGNRVHFHTHNELFEHIFSIGLVGGFLYVLYIYNIFKCSFKLTISYSFLWLIYFCIGAFWFQWISNISIQAMLAAFLININFKPIKYVYWYKFSKLFNSIYFYSGYLLIVAIFLFYGAYIGLYTAIDHQGNYRANSLIANAKESKLTGNCSKGFYDFGKGGMQFSQKFNGFNNYYKDQVMIYGFLNDSDYDVLEWNLCASDNIINKKQASLELINVHINTLSMLSVLPGKYGVDSRIRMKPYIDLWEDKVKFFLSYAPKRVDQAIPLISYYLKNANDIGVKNICNYIEINNVYQGFCDLAMGSIYLKEGNMKKGMMLIERANNMGVLDSEHVDRETSEELKKLLKNYKY
;
A
#
# COMPACT_ATOMS: atom_id res chain seq x y z
N MET A 1 -0.22 -41.68 -11.71
CA MET A 1 -1.49 -40.99 -11.37
C MET A 1 -2.67 -41.94 -11.12
N LYS A 2 -3.05 -42.85 -12.05
CA LYS A 2 -4.21 -43.77 -11.87
C LYS A 2 -4.20 -44.67 -10.62
N LYS A 3 -3.05 -45.14 -10.15
CA LYS A 3 -2.94 -45.97 -8.92
C LYS A 3 -2.99 -45.15 -7.61
N ILE A 4 -2.79 -43.83 -7.70
CA ILE A 4 -2.78 -42.88 -6.57
C ILE A 4 -4.20 -42.41 -6.25
N ILE A 5 -5.05 -42.25 -7.26
CA ILE A 5 -6.41 -41.71 -7.13
C ILE A 5 -7.40 -42.72 -6.54
N LYS A 6 -7.11 -44.03 -6.64
CA LYS A 6 -8.08 -45.09 -6.31
C LYS A 6 -8.51 -45.17 -4.83
N ASN A 7 -7.76 -44.53 -3.91
CA ASN A 7 -8.05 -44.50 -2.46
C ASN A 7 -8.04 -43.06 -1.85
N ILE A 8 -7.97 -42.00 -2.66
CA ILE A 8 -7.91 -40.62 -2.14
C ILE A 8 -9.32 -40.03 -2.10
N LYS A 9 -9.77 -39.59 -0.91
CA LYS A 9 -11.03 -38.85 -0.74
C LYS A 9 -11.03 -37.60 -1.64
N ILE A 10 -12.17 -37.28 -2.25
CA ILE A 10 -12.33 -36.12 -3.16
C ILE A 10 -11.77 -34.82 -2.55
N ASP A 11 -12.00 -34.58 -1.26
CA ASP A 11 -11.49 -33.40 -0.55
C ASP A 11 -9.97 -33.25 -0.66
N ASN A 12 -9.23 -34.35 -0.58
CA ASN A 12 -7.76 -34.33 -0.69
C ASN A 12 -7.32 -33.98 -2.10
N ILE A 13 -8.03 -34.48 -3.13
CA ILE A 13 -7.75 -34.13 -4.54
C ILE A 13 -7.96 -32.63 -4.74
N ILE A 14 -9.05 -32.07 -4.21
CA ILE A 14 -9.34 -30.64 -4.32
C ILE A 14 -8.29 -29.82 -3.56
N MET A 15 -7.91 -30.21 -2.34
CA MET A 15 -6.85 -29.53 -1.56
C MET A 15 -5.51 -29.55 -2.29
N ILE A 16 -5.13 -30.67 -2.91
CA ILE A 16 -3.92 -30.78 -3.73
C ILE A 16 -3.99 -29.82 -4.93
N PHE A 17 -5.11 -29.83 -5.65
CA PHE A 17 -5.31 -28.97 -6.81
C PHE A 17 -5.18 -27.49 -6.40
N ILE A 18 -5.86 -27.09 -5.33
CA ILE A 18 -5.76 -25.74 -4.77
C ILE A 18 -4.31 -25.41 -4.36
N GLY A 19 -3.61 -26.31 -3.66
CA GLY A 19 -2.23 -26.07 -3.23
C GLY A 19 -1.24 -25.89 -4.38
N ILE A 20 -1.50 -26.53 -5.53
CA ILE A 20 -0.73 -26.36 -6.77
C ILE A 20 -1.12 -25.05 -7.47
N LEU A 21 -2.39 -24.66 -7.44
CA LEU A 21 -2.94 -23.51 -8.15
C LEU A 21 -2.68 -22.17 -7.43
N ALA A 22 -2.70 -22.13 -6.09
CA ALA A 22 -2.60 -20.88 -5.32
C ALA A 22 -1.33 -20.04 -5.61
N PRO A 23 -0.13 -20.65 -5.81
CA PRO A 23 1.07 -19.92 -6.23
C PRO A 23 0.99 -19.28 -7.63
N TRP A 24 0.07 -19.74 -8.48
CA TRP A 24 -0.17 -19.19 -9.82
C TRP A 24 -1.06 -17.94 -9.83
N SER A 25 -1.41 -17.39 -8.66
CA SER A 25 -2.11 -16.10 -8.56
C SER A 25 -1.41 -14.99 -9.35
N ILE A 26 -0.09 -15.06 -9.53
CA ILE A 26 0.70 -14.13 -10.35
C ILE A 26 0.22 -14.04 -11.81
N LEU A 27 -0.43 -15.06 -12.36
CA LEU A 27 -0.97 -15.01 -13.73
C LEU A 27 -2.03 -13.93 -13.90
N PHE A 28 -2.75 -13.55 -12.85
CA PHE A 28 -3.70 -12.44 -12.93
C PHE A 28 -3.04 -11.07 -13.12
N ALA A 29 -1.70 -10.96 -13.07
CA ALA A 29 -0.98 -9.75 -13.51
C ALA A 29 -0.79 -9.67 -15.02
N THR A 30 -1.12 -10.70 -15.80
CA THR A 30 -0.96 -10.62 -17.25
C THR A 30 -2.08 -9.76 -17.86
N PRO A 31 -1.80 -8.94 -18.90
CA PRO A 31 -2.79 -8.05 -19.50
C PRO A 31 -4.09 -8.72 -19.93
N GLN A 32 -4.05 -10.01 -20.29
CA GLN A 32 -5.22 -10.78 -20.72
C GLN A 32 -6.17 -11.11 -19.55
N LEU A 33 -5.67 -11.10 -18.32
CA LEU A 33 -6.40 -11.44 -17.11
C LEU A 33 -6.60 -10.23 -16.19
N HIS A 34 -6.17 -9.04 -16.61
CA HIS A 34 -6.38 -7.79 -15.87
C HIS A 34 -7.86 -7.54 -15.65
N ILE A 35 -8.21 -7.30 -14.38
CA ILE A 35 -9.53 -6.84 -13.99
C ILE A 35 -9.40 -5.60 -13.10
N GLY A 36 -10.35 -4.68 -13.25
CA GLY A 36 -10.39 -3.45 -12.45
C GLY A 36 -9.35 -2.40 -12.83
N TYR A 37 -9.22 -1.37 -11.98
CA TYR A 37 -8.36 -0.20 -12.24
C TYR A 37 -6.88 -0.54 -12.06
N TRP A 38 -6.55 -1.29 -11.00
CA TRP A 38 -5.19 -1.81 -10.80
C TRP A 38 -5.12 -3.24 -11.35
N GLY A 39 -5.23 -3.33 -12.68
CA GLY A 39 -5.34 -4.59 -13.42
C GLY A 39 -4.29 -5.63 -13.04
N GLN A 40 -3.09 -5.19 -12.66
CA GLN A 40 -1.98 -6.07 -12.26
C GLN A 40 -2.15 -6.74 -10.88
N VAL A 41 -3.09 -6.32 -10.03
CA VAL A 41 -3.16 -6.80 -8.63
C VAL A 41 -4.56 -7.27 -8.24
N GLU A 42 -5.63 -6.59 -8.66
CA GLU A 42 -6.99 -6.85 -8.14
C GLU A 42 -7.48 -8.28 -8.42
N GLY A 43 -7.12 -8.85 -9.59
CA GLY A 43 -7.37 -10.24 -9.92
C GLY A 43 -6.66 -11.22 -8.98
N MET A 44 -5.43 -10.93 -8.59
CA MET A 44 -4.66 -11.76 -7.65
C MET A 44 -5.28 -11.76 -6.26
N ILE A 45 -5.71 -10.58 -5.77
CA ILE A 45 -6.34 -10.43 -4.46
C ILE A 45 -7.63 -11.25 -4.41
N THR A 46 -8.50 -11.03 -5.41
CA THR A 46 -9.77 -11.74 -5.57
C THR A 46 -9.56 -13.25 -5.58
N PHE A 47 -8.62 -13.72 -6.39
CA PHE A 47 -8.30 -15.14 -6.50
C PHE A 47 -7.79 -15.73 -5.18
N ASN A 48 -6.86 -15.05 -4.50
CA ASN A 48 -6.30 -15.53 -3.24
C ASN A 48 -7.36 -15.66 -2.14
N HIS A 49 -8.24 -14.67 -2.00
CA HIS A 49 -9.33 -14.73 -1.02
C HIS A 49 -10.33 -15.84 -1.36
N PHE A 50 -10.73 -15.97 -2.62
CA PHE A 50 -11.66 -17.01 -3.07
C PHE A 50 -11.11 -18.42 -2.80
N VAL A 51 -9.86 -18.66 -3.19
CA VAL A 51 -9.20 -19.95 -2.96
C VAL A 51 -9.05 -20.24 -1.47
N SER A 52 -8.71 -19.24 -0.66
CA SER A 52 -8.61 -19.38 0.79
C SER A 52 -9.97 -19.71 1.45
N ALA A 53 -11.07 -19.16 0.93
CA ALA A 53 -12.42 -19.48 1.40
C ALA A 53 -12.78 -20.96 1.14
N LEU A 54 -12.44 -21.48 -0.06
CA LEU A 54 -12.60 -22.90 -0.38
C LEU A 54 -11.77 -23.79 0.55
N VAL A 55 -10.53 -23.38 0.82
CA VAL A 55 -9.65 -24.08 1.78
C VAL A 55 -10.28 -24.12 3.18
N ALA A 56 -10.84 -23.02 3.67
CA ALA A 56 -11.52 -22.98 4.96
C ALA A 56 -12.68 -23.99 5.03
N LEU A 57 -13.52 -24.06 3.99
CA LEU A 57 -14.63 -25.01 3.93
C LEU A 57 -14.15 -26.48 3.93
N LEU A 58 -13.11 -26.79 3.15
CA LEU A 58 -12.54 -28.15 3.10
C LEU A 58 -11.89 -28.53 4.45
N LEU A 59 -11.23 -27.57 5.10
CA LEU A 59 -10.62 -27.77 6.42
C LEU A 59 -11.67 -28.06 7.50
N ILE A 60 -12.91 -27.57 7.42
CA ILE A 60 -13.97 -27.94 8.37
C ILE A 60 -14.13 -29.46 8.42
N ARG A 61 -14.35 -30.09 7.26
CA ARG A 61 -14.55 -31.53 7.15
C ARG A 61 -13.30 -32.31 7.57
N ILE A 62 -12.14 -31.90 7.07
CA ILE A 62 -10.86 -32.55 7.40
C ILE A 62 -10.58 -32.47 8.90
N GLY A 63 -10.77 -31.30 9.51
CA GLY A 63 -10.51 -31.08 10.92
C GLY A 63 -11.52 -31.76 11.84
N ILE A 64 -12.75 -32.04 11.40
CA ILE A 64 -13.70 -32.90 12.14
C ILE A 64 -13.13 -34.33 12.24
N ILE A 65 -12.62 -34.86 11.13
CA ILE A 65 -12.09 -36.23 11.03
C ILE A 65 -10.71 -36.34 11.71
N GLU A 66 -9.82 -35.37 11.48
CA GLU A 66 -8.43 -35.37 11.93
C GLU A 66 -8.18 -34.27 12.97
N LYS A 67 -8.18 -34.65 14.25
CA LYS A 67 -7.87 -33.75 15.37
C LYS A 67 -6.52 -33.03 15.24
N GLU A 68 -5.53 -33.68 14.61
CA GLU A 68 -4.20 -33.11 14.40
C GLU A 68 -4.25 -31.81 13.58
N VAL A 69 -5.12 -31.74 12.56
CA VAL A 69 -5.24 -30.56 11.69
C VAL A 69 -5.73 -29.35 12.48
N ARG A 70 -6.59 -29.58 13.48
CA ARG A 70 -7.05 -28.52 14.40
C ARG A 70 -5.91 -27.95 15.24
N GLN A 71 -4.89 -28.75 15.56
CA GLN A 71 -3.74 -28.31 16.34
C GLN A 71 -2.79 -27.40 15.55
N TYR A 72 -2.85 -27.39 14.21
CA TYR A 72 -2.02 -26.49 13.40
C TYR A 72 -2.33 -25.00 13.67
N PHE A 73 -3.58 -24.66 13.97
CA PHE A 73 -3.99 -23.29 14.31
C PHE A 73 -3.38 -22.74 15.61
N VAL A 74 -2.88 -23.62 16.48
CA VAL A 74 -2.26 -23.23 17.75
C VAL A 74 -0.78 -22.88 17.56
N HIS A 75 -0.17 -23.29 16.45
CA HIS A 75 1.24 -23.04 16.18
C HIS A 75 1.48 -21.53 15.97
N PRO A 76 2.49 -20.89 16.62
CA PRO A 76 2.69 -19.44 16.55
C PRO A 76 2.77 -18.86 15.13
N VAL A 77 3.43 -19.58 14.20
CA VAL A 77 3.55 -19.17 12.79
C VAL A 77 2.20 -19.16 12.04
N VAL A 78 1.20 -19.91 12.50
CA VAL A 78 -0.16 -19.90 11.95
C VAL A 78 -1.05 -18.92 12.73
N LEU A 79 -0.90 -18.89 14.05
CA LEU A 79 -1.70 -18.09 14.98
C LEU A 79 -1.41 -16.59 14.85
N LEU A 80 -0.16 -16.17 14.66
CA LEU A 80 0.19 -14.75 14.59
C LEU A 80 -0.43 -14.05 13.38
N PRO A 81 -0.38 -14.60 12.15
CA PRO A 81 -1.17 -14.06 11.03
C PRO A 81 -2.66 -14.00 11.35
N LEU A 82 -3.23 -15.03 11.97
CA LEU A 82 -4.65 -15.02 12.40
C LEU A 82 -4.93 -13.87 13.38
N LEU A 83 -4.04 -13.62 14.35
CA LEU A 83 -4.18 -12.52 15.32
C LEU A 83 -4.04 -11.15 14.64
N ILE A 84 -3.16 -11.00 13.65
CA ILE A 84 -3.06 -9.77 12.85
C ILE A 84 -4.37 -9.55 12.07
N GLY A 85 -4.96 -10.60 11.49
CA GLY A 85 -6.26 -10.54 10.82
C GLY A 85 -7.38 -10.11 11.77
N ILE A 86 -7.48 -10.72 12.95
CA ILE A 86 -8.46 -10.32 13.98
C ILE A 86 -8.22 -8.88 14.45
N TYR A 87 -6.97 -8.49 14.68
CA TYR A 87 -6.67 -7.13 15.11
C TYR A 87 -7.02 -6.10 14.04
N SER A 88 -6.83 -6.43 12.76
CA SER A 88 -7.28 -5.61 11.64
C SER A 88 -8.80 -5.46 11.59
N LEU A 89 -9.57 -6.51 11.93
CA LEU A 89 -11.03 -6.38 12.10
C LEU A 89 -11.39 -5.40 13.21
N ILE A 90 -10.68 -5.45 14.33
CA ILE A 90 -10.91 -4.55 15.48
C ILE A 90 -10.53 -3.12 15.10
N SER A 91 -9.41 -2.92 14.41
CA SER A 91 -8.96 -1.59 14.00
C SER A 91 -9.92 -0.92 13.01
N ALA A 92 -10.65 -1.70 12.21
CA ALA A 92 -11.64 -1.18 11.25
C ALA A 92 -12.71 -0.29 11.90
N PHE A 93 -13.11 -0.56 13.15
CA PHE A 93 -14.08 0.25 13.89
C PHE A 93 -13.58 1.66 14.25
N PHE A 94 -12.27 1.89 14.15
CA PHE A 94 -11.63 3.13 14.52
C PHE A 94 -11.15 3.95 13.31
N GLN A 95 -11.27 3.41 12.09
CA GLN A 95 -10.75 4.02 10.88
C GLN A 95 -11.82 4.79 10.10
N MET A 96 -11.40 5.81 9.34
CA MET A 96 -12.30 6.61 8.50
C MET A 96 -12.92 5.78 7.37
N LEU A 97 -12.11 4.89 6.78
CA LEU A 97 -12.52 3.96 5.73
C LEU A 97 -12.33 2.53 6.24
N PRO A 98 -13.30 1.95 6.97
CA PRO A 98 -13.17 0.64 7.62
C PRO A 98 -12.75 -0.48 6.66
N VAL A 99 -13.18 -0.40 5.40
CA VAL A 99 -12.84 -1.41 4.38
C VAL A 99 -11.34 -1.47 4.10
N LEU A 100 -10.58 -0.40 4.33
CA LEU A 100 -9.12 -0.44 4.20
C LEU A 100 -8.47 -1.34 5.27
N ALA A 101 -8.97 -1.39 6.51
CA ALA A 101 -8.51 -2.39 7.47
C ALA A 101 -8.82 -3.83 7.03
N LEU A 102 -9.94 -4.03 6.35
CA LEU A 102 -10.43 -5.37 5.99
C LEU A 102 -9.78 -5.91 4.71
N TYR A 103 -9.78 -5.09 3.66
CA TYR A 103 -9.35 -5.44 2.30
C TYR A 103 -7.94 -4.93 1.99
N GLY A 104 -7.53 -3.82 2.59
CA GLY A 104 -6.34 -3.07 2.21
C GLY A 104 -6.54 -2.22 0.97
N SER A 105 -5.48 -1.53 0.55
CA SER A 105 -5.52 -0.85 -0.74
C SER A 105 -5.70 -1.87 -1.85
N PRO A 106 -6.46 -1.52 -2.90
CA PRO A 106 -6.55 -2.32 -4.12
C PRO A 106 -5.20 -2.73 -4.75
N GLN A 107 -4.12 -2.03 -4.42
CA GLN A 107 -2.75 -2.25 -4.89
C GLN A 107 -1.96 -3.28 -4.08
N LEU A 108 -2.34 -3.54 -2.83
CA LEU A 108 -1.60 -4.42 -1.92
C LEU A 108 -2.40 -5.64 -1.48
N GLY A 109 -3.70 -5.46 -1.18
CA GLY A 109 -4.55 -6.50 -0.63
C GLY A 109 -4.10 -7.03 0.74
N GLN A 110 -3.27 -6.27 1.47
CA GLN A 110 -2.71 -6.64 2.78
C GLN A 110 -3.69 -6.38 3.95
N GLY A 111 -5.00 -6.58 3.78
CA GLY A 111 -5.99 -6.38 4.85
C GLY A 111 -6.20 -7.61 5.75
N ALA A 112 -7.18 -7.53 6.65
CA ALA A 112 -7.67 -8.68 7.43
C ALA A 112 -7.87 -9.94 6.57
N PHE A 113 -8.45 -9.81 5.37
CA PHE A 113 -8.61 -10.93 4.43
C PHE A 113 -7.26 -11.58 4.06
N GLY A 114 -6.23 -10.77 3.78
CA GLY A 114 -4.89 -11.25 3.43
C GLY A 114 -4.24 -12.07 4.54
N TYR A 115 -4.39 -11.65 5.80
CA TYR A 115 -3.82 -12.37 6.94
C TYR A 115 -4.58 -13.65 7.30
N PHE A 116 -5.91 -13.68 7.14
CA PHE A 116 -6.68 -14.93 7.21
C PHE A 116 -6.27 -15.89 6.10
N SER A 117 -6.10 -15.39 4.87
CA SER A 117 -5.55 -16.17 3.74
C SER A 117 -4.17 -16.75 4.07
N LEU A 118 -3.23 -15.95 4.58
CA LEU A 118 -1.89 -16.42 4.96
C LEU A 118 -1.95 -17.55 6.00
N SER A 119 -2.77 -17.39 7.05
CA SER A 119 -2.96 -18.40 8.09
C SER A 119 -3.54 -19.71 7.53
N LEU A 120 -4.64 -19.63 6.76
CA LEU A 120 -5.31 -20.79 6.18
C LEU A 120 -4.45 -21.52 5.15
N LEU A 121 -3.75 -20.78 4.29
CA LEU A 121 -2.84 -21.36 3.31
C LEU A 121 -1.66 -22.05 4.00
N THR A 122 -1.19 -21.53 5.14
CA THR A 122 -0.14 -22.22 5.91
C THR A 122 -0.66 -23.55 6.46
N VAL A 123 -1.90 -23.60 6.94
CA VAL A 123 -2.56 -24.84 7.38
C VAL A 123 -2.78 -25.81 6.22
N LEU A 124 -3.20 -25.32 5.04
CA LEU A 124 -3.31 -26.10 3.81
C LEU A 124 -1.99 -26.80 3.50
N TYR A 125 -0.90 -26.04 3.42
CA TYR A 125 0.40 -26.62 3.10
C TYR A 125 0.89 -27.56 4.20
N LEU A 126 0.67 -27.26 5.49
CA LEU A 126 0.95 -28.21 6.57
C LEU A 126 0.23 -29.55 6.38
N TYR A 127 -1.06 -29.50 6.05
CA TYR A 127 -1.85 -30.69 5.77
C TYR A 127 -1.32 -31.47 4.55
N LEU A 128 -1.05 -30.79 3.43
CA LEU A 128 -0.55 -31.43 2.20
C LEU A 128 0.86 -32.01 2.37
N LEU A 129 1.68 -31.43 3.24
CA LEU A 129 3.03 -31.90 3.50
C LEU A 129 3.11 -33.18 4.35
N LYS A 130 1.97 -33.67 4.90
CA LYS A 130 1.87 -35.04 5.42
C LYS A 130 2.14 -36.08 4.34
N PHE A 131 1.78 -35.78 3.09
CA PHE A 131 2.00 -36.65 1.95
C PHE A 131 3.39 -36.39 1.36
N THR A 132 4.38 -37.19 1.76
CA THR A 132 5.82 -36.98 1.48
C THR A 132 6.17 -36.70 0.01
N LYS A 133 5.42 -37.27 -0.95
CA LYS A 133 5.64 -37.06 -2.40
C LYS A 133 5.30 -35.64 -2.88
N PHE A 134 4.41 -34.92 -2.21
CA PHE A 134 3.99 -33.58 -2.66
C PHE A 134 5.07 -32.51 -2.48
N LYS A 135 6.06 -32.75 -1.62
CA LYS A 135 7.24 -31.90 -1.48
C LYS A 135 7.97 -31.69 -2.81
N TYR A 136 7.97 -32.69 -3.70
CA TYR A 136 8.62 -32.58 -5.01
C TYR A 136 7.73 -31.89 -6.04
N TYR A 137 6.41 -32.13 -6.01
CA TYR A 137 5.47 -31.46 -6.91
C TYR A 137 5.39 -29.96 -6.66
N PHE A 138 5.41 -29.53 -5.40
CA PHE A 138 5.46 -28.13 -5.05
C PHE A 138 6.78 -27.46 -5.46
N LEU A 139 7.93 -28.15 -5.38
CA LEU A 139 9.17 -27.61 -5.95
C LEU A 139 9.02 -27.37 -7.44
N LEU A 140 8.62 -28.41 -8.17
CA LEU A 140 8.48 -28.34 -9.62
C LEU A 140 7.55 -27.19 -10.00
N ASN A 141 6.45 -27.02 -9.27
CA ASN A 141 5.53 -25.91 -9.42
C ASN A 141 6.22 -24.54 -9.21
N ILE A 142 6.98 -24.33 -8.13
CA ILE A 142 7.71 -23.07 -7.91
C ILE A 142 8.76 -22.83 -8.98
N ILE A 143 9.53 -23.85 -9.38
CA ILE A 143 10.52 -23.73 -10.47
C ILE A 143 9.85 -23.26 -11.75
N ILE A 144 8.73 -23.89 -12.12
CA ILE A 144 7.98 -23.52 -13.31
C ILE A 144 7.44 -22.08 -13.17
N ILE A 145 6.89 -21.70 -12.03
CA ILE A 145 6.42 -20.33 -11.79
C ILE A 145 7.57 -19.35 -11.94
N CYS A 146 8.69 -19.56 -11.24
CA CYS A 146 9.88 -18.72 -11.32
C CYS A 146 10.38 -18.60 -12.76
N LEU A 147 10.38 -19.69 -13.54
CA LEU A 147 10.76 -19.67 -14.95
C LEU A 147 9.78 -18.83 -15.78
N VAL A 148 8.47 -19.07 -15.65
CA VAL A 148 7.42 -18.35 -16.39
C VAL A 148 7.47 -16.86 -16.09
N ILE A 149 7.57 -16.47 -14.81
CA ILE A 149 7.62 -15.05 -14.44
C ILE A 149 8.91 -14.38 -14.87
N THR A 150 10.04 -15.09 -14.83
CA THR A 150 11.33 -14.56 -15.30
C THR A 150 11.30 -14.34 -16.80
N VAL A 151 10.85 -15.34 -17.57
CA VAL A 151 10.73 -15.25 -19.03
C VAL A 151 9.75 -14.14 -19.40
N GLY A 152 8.56 -14.08 -18.81
CA GLY A 152 7.58 -13.03 -19.12
C GLY A 152 8.01 -11.63 -18.69
N SER A 153 8.92 -11.50 -17.72
CA SER A 153 9.46 -10.19 -17.31
C SER A 153 10.56 -9.68 -18.26
N PHE A 154 11.44 -10.56 -18.74
CA PHE A 154 12.52 -10.18 -19.69
C PHE A 154 12.09 -10.21 -21.15
N TYR A 155 11.09 -11.03 -21.49
CA TYR A 155 10.52 -11.17 -22.83
C TYR A 155 9.02 -10.88 -22.76
N PRO A 156 8.64 -9.60 -22.55
CA PRO A 156 7.27 -9.20 -22.26
C PRO A 156 6.30 -9.42 -23.42
N VAL A 157 6.78 -9.75 -24.62
CA VAL A 157 5.96 -10.04 -25.80
C VAL A 157 6.42 -11.36 -26.41
N PHE A 158 5.50 -12.32 -26.49
CA PHE A 158 5.73 -13.61 -27.14
C PHE A 158 4.75 -13.76 -28.30
N THR A 159 5.27 -13.89 -29.53
CA THR A 159 4.46 -14.04 -30.75
C THR A 159 3.36 -12.97 -30.91
N GLY A 160 3.63 -11.73 -30.50
CA GLY A 160 2.67 -10.61 -30.53
C GLY A 160 1.72 -10.54 -29.33
N VAL A 161 1.70 -11.53 -28.45
CA VAL A 161 0.92 -11.53 -27.20
C VAL A 161 1.76 -10.99 -26.07
N VAL A 162 1.27 -9.96 -25.37
CA VAL A 162 1.97 -9.36 -24.22
C VAL A 162 1.84 -10.28 -23.00
N ILE A 163 2.95 -10.84 -22.51
CA ILE A 163 3.00 -11.76 -21.35
C ILE A 163 3.72 -11.14 -20.14
N SER A 164 3.84 -9.82 -20.12
CA SER A 164 4.42 -9.10 -18.97
C SER A 164 3.53 -9.21 -17.73
N PHE A 165 4.16 -9.17 -16.55
CA PHE A 165 3.47 -9.15 -15.27
C PHE A 165 3.43 -7.71 -14.73
N PHE A 166 4.58 -7.25 -14.21
CA PHE A 166 4.77 -5.89 -13.74
C PHE A 166 5.70 -5.11 -14.67
N GLY A 167 5.58 -3.79 -14.67
CA GLY A 167 6.41 -2.91 -15.51
C GLY A 167 7.82 -2.64 -14.95
N PHE A 168 8.29 -3.49 -14.03
CA PHE A 168 9.60 -3.45 -13.36
C PHE A 168 9.94 -4.86 -12.87
N ASN A 169 11.23 -5.15 -12.60
CA ASN A 169 11.72 -6.51 -12.34
C ASN A 169 12.09 -6.78 -10.87
N ASP A 170 12.19 -5.75 -10.03
CA ASP A 170 12.69 -5.82 -8.65
C ASP A 170 11.95 -6.85 -7.77
N TRP A 171 10.64 -7.02 -7.99
CA TRP A 171 9.79 -7.95 -7.25
C TRP A 171 10.18 -9.42 -7.43
N LEU A 172 10.89 -9.77 -8.52
CA LEU A 172 11.42 -11.12 -8.75
C LEU A 172 12.44 -11.55 -7.68
N ALA A 173 13.06 -10.59 -6.99
CA ALA A 173 14.01 -10.87 -5.91
C ALA A 173 13.40 -11.79 -4.85
N ILE A 174 12.14 -11.56 -4.47
CA ILE A 174 11.47 -12.35 -3.45
C ILE A 174 11.19 -13.78 -3.94
N TYR A 175 10.85 -13.94 -5.23
CA TYR A 175 10.64 -15.26 -5.86
C TYR A 175 11.94 -16.05 -5.94
N TYR A 176 13.06 -15.41 -6.28
CA TYR A 176 14.37 -16.08 -6.31
C TYR A 176 14.82 -16.52 -4.93
N VAL A 177 14.64 -15.68 -3.91
CA VAL A 177 14.93 -16.06 -2.52
C VAL A 177 14.04 -17.22 -2.07
N ALA A 178 12.74 -17.16 -2.37
CA ALA A 178 11.80 -18.24 -2.08
C ALA A 178 12.21 -19.57 -2.72
N LEU A 179 12.65 -19.55 -3.99
CA LEU A 179 13.16 -20.71 -4.70
C LEU A 179 14.42 -21.27 -4.01
N MET A 180 15.36 -20.44 -3.58
CA MET A 180 16.57 -20.90 -2.88
C MET A 180 16.27 -21.50 -1.50
N ILE A 181 15.35 -20.91 -0.73
CA ILE A 181 14.85 -21.51 0.52
C ILE A 181 14.30 -22.90 0.24
N TYR A 182 13.51 -23.04 -0.83
CA TYR A 182 12.92 -24.31 -1.19
C TYR A 182 13.95 -25.34 -1.64
N LEU A 183 14.89 -24.98 -2.51
CA LEU A 183 15.95 -25.89 -2.97
C LEU A 183 16.75 -26.44 -1.79
N LEU A 184 17.06 -25.60 -0.80
CA LEU A 184 17.74 -26.04 0.42
C LEU A 184 16.92 -27.09 1.22
N ILE A 185 15.58 -26.96 1.26
CA ILE A 185 14.67 -27.94 1.88
C ILE A 185 14.84 -29.33 1.28
N LEU A 186 14.98 -29.41 -0.04
CA LEU A 186 15.11 -30.70 -0.71
C LEU A 186 16.50 -31.28 -0.58
N VAL A 187 17.54 -30.48 -0.77
CA VAL A 187 18.89 -31.05 -0.74
C VAL A 187 19.26 -31.54 0.66
N LYS A 188 18.70 -30.96 1.73
CA LYS A 188 18.86 -31.47 3.09
C LYS A 188 18.34 -32.92 3.26
N ASN A 189 17.35 -33.32 2.48
CA ASN A 189 16.74 -34.67 2.50
C ASN A 189 17.51 -35.68 1.63
N ILE A 190 18.44 -35.23 0.79
CA ILE A 190 19.29 -36.09 -0.03
C ILE A 190 20.59 -36.38 0.74
N ASN A 191 21.04 -37.63 0.73
CA ASN A 191 22.28 -38.03 1.38
C ASN A 191 23.47 -37.66 0.49
N LEU A 192 23.87 -36.39 0.51
CA LEU A 192 25.07 -35.91 -0.20
C LEU A 192 26.30 -35.94 0.71
N PHE A 193 27.47 -36.20 0.14
CA PHE A 193 28.77 -36.11 0.82
C PHE A 193 29.20 -34.67 1.16
N ILE A 194 28.49 -33.67 0.63
CA ILE A 194 28.82 -32.24 0.79
C ILE A 194 28.23 -31.69 2.10
N ASN A 195 28.98 -30.84 2.80
CA ASN A 195 28.49 -30.13 3.98
C ASN A 195 27.23 -29.31 3.64
N LYS A 196 26.13 -29.58 4.34
CA LYS A 196 24.82 -28.96 4.10
C LYS A 196 24.82 -27.45 4.27
N GLU A 197 25.67 -26.92 5.14
CA GLU A 197 25.79 -25.46 5.33
C GLU A 197 26.54 -24.82 4.15
N LEU A 198 27.61 -25.46 3.67
CA LEU A 198 28.34 -25.02 2.47
C LEU A 198 27.43 -25.00 1.25
N LEU A 199 26.59 -26.02 1.09
CA LEU A 199 25.61 -26.03 0.01
C LEU A 199 24.59 -24.90 0.14
N GLY A 200 24.10 -24.63 1.34
CA GLY A 200 23.21 -23.49 1.58
C GLY A 200 23.85 -22.16 1.16
N PHE A 201 25.13 -22.00 1.44
CA PHE A 201 25.90 -20.83 1.00
C PHE A 201 26.10 -20.78 -0.52
N ILE A 202 26.39 -21.92 -1.17
CA ILE A 202 26.47 -21.98 -2.64
C ILE A 202 25.14 -21.57 -3.29
N LEU A 203 24.01 -22.10 -2.80
CA LEU A 203 22.67 -21.69 -3.25
C LEU A 203 22.43 -20.18 -3.03
N PHE A 204 22.89 -19.65 -1.90
CA PHE A 204 22.81 -18.21 -1.63
C PHE A 204 23.66 -17.37 -2.58
N LEU A 205 24.85 -17.83 -2.98
CA LEU A 205 25.68 -17.11 -3.94
C LEU A 205 25.04 -17.02 -5.34
N PHE A 206 24.22 -17.99 -5.74
CA PHE A 206 23.46 -17.91 -7.00
C PHE A 206 22.43 -16.77 -7.02
N LEU A 207 22.03 -16.21 -5.88
CA LEU A 207 21.16 -15.04 -5.84
C LEU A 207 21.84 -13.79 -6.39
N GLY A 208 23.16 -13.63 -6.21
CA GLY A 208 23.90 -12.44 -6.65
C GLY A 208 23.73 -12.14 -8.14
N PRO A 209 24.07 -13.08 -9.05
CA PRO A 209 23.85 -12.91 -10.48
C PRO A 209 22.39 -12.65 -10.86
N LEU A 210 21.44 -13.27 -10.15
CA LEU A 210 20.01 -13.06 -10.38
C LEU A 210 19.58 -11.64 -9.99
N PHE A 211 20.04 -11.13 -8.85
CA PHE A 211 19.77 -9.75 -8.41
C PHE A 211 20.39 -8.71 -9.33
N TRP A 212 21.61 -8.98 -9.83
CA TRP A 212 22.25 -8.13 -10.84
C TRP A 212 21.46 -8.09 -12.14
N LYS A 213 20.93 -9.24 -12.58
CA LYS A 213 20.16 -9.34 -13.83
C LYS A 213 18.83 -8.59 -13.77
N ILE A 214 18.21 -8.48 -12.60
CA ILE A 214 16.96 -7.72 -12.40
C ILE A 214 17.20 -6.25 -11.99
N ASP A 215 18.46 -5.81 -11.92
CA ASP A 215 18.87 -4.44 -11.53
C ASP A 215 18.36 -3.97 -10.15
N ASN A 216 18.26 -4.91 -9.19
CA ASN A 216 17.77 -4.58 -7.84
C ASN A 216 18.94 -4.25 -6.90
N ASN A 217 19.36 -2.99 -6.92
CA ASN A 217 20.50 -2.48 -6.14
C ASN A 217 20.39 -2.74 -4.63
N SER A 218 19.20 -2.61 -4.04
CA SER A 218 19.00 -2.90 -2.61
C SER A 218 19.25 -4.38 -2.29
N SER A 219 18.75 -5.29 -3.13
CA SER A 219 18.94 -6.73 -2.94
C SER A 219 20.40 -7.16 -3.14
N ILE A 220 21.10 -6.55 -4.09
CA ILE A 220 22.54 -6.78 -4.32
C ILE A 220 23.35 -6.37 -3.09
N ALA A 221 23.13 -5.16 -2.57
CA ALA A 221 23.85 -4.67 -1.39
C ALA A 221 23.60 -5.56 -0.15
N LEU A 222 22.34 -5.92 0.10
CA LEU A 222 21.97 -6.84 1.19
C LEU A 222 22.61 -8.22 1.02
N TRP A 223 22.64 -8.75 -0.21
CA TRP A 223 23.28 -10.02 -0.53
C TRP A 223 24.78 -10.00 -0.24
N ILE A 224 25.50 -8.92 -0.60
CA ILE A 224 26.93 -8.77 -0.29
C ILE A 224 27.16 -8.74 1.22
N ILE A 225 26.41 -7.90 1.96
CA ILE A 225 26.56 -7.77 3.42
C ILE A 225 26.29 -9.10 4.13
N ILE A 226 25.21 -9.78 3.76
CA ILE A 226 24.85 -11.08 4.34
C ILE A 226 25.86 -12.16 3.91
N SER A 227 26.43 -12.10 2.71
CA SER A 227 27.52 -13.00 2.28
C SER A 227 28.72 -12.90 3.21
N PHE A 228 29.16 -11.69 3.54
CA PHE A 228 30.26 -11.47 4.48
C PHE A 228 29.92 -11.98 5.88
N ALA A 229 28.71 -11.72 6.38
CA ALA A 229 28.25 -12.24 7.67
C ALA A 229 28.23 -13.78 7.72
N TRP A 230 27.85 -14.43 6.62
CA TRP A 230 27.84 -15.88 6.51
C TRP A 230 29.26 -16.46 6.41
N ILE A 231 30.15 -15.85 5.62
CA ILE A 231 31.58 -16.23 5.58
C ILE A 231 32.22 -16.11 6.97
N TYR A 232 31.95 -15.01 7.68
CA TYR A 232 32.41 -14.82 9.05
C TYR A 232 31.92 -15.94 9.99
N TRP A 233 30.64 -16.32 9.86
CA TRP A 233 30.09 -17.46 10.60
C TRP A 233 30.82 -18.78 10.28
N PHE A 234 31.17 -19.03 9.01
CA PHE A 234 31.94 -20.22 8.62
C PHE A 234 33.32 -20.24 9.26
N ILE A 235 34.06 -19.12 9.20
CA ILE A 235 35.39 -19.00 9.78
C ILE A 235 35.35 -19.36 11.26
N ILE A 236 34.44 -18.75 12.03
CA ILE A 236 34.37 -19.02 13.47
C ILE A 236 33.96 -20.46 13.75
N SER A 237 32.98 -20.98 13.02
CA SER A 237 32.48 -22.35 13.19
C SER A 237 33.53 -23.40 12.85
N TYR A 238 34.36 -23.15 11.83
CA TYR A 238 35.41 -24.04 11.37
C TYR A 238 36.64 -24.04 12.30
N PHE A 239 37.14 -22.86 12.67
CA PHE A 239 38.32 -22.71 13.52
C PHE A 239 38.03 -22.96 15.02
N LYS A 240 36.78 -23.26 15.40
CA LYS A 240 36.33 -23.45 16.78
C LYS A 240 36.83 -22.35 17.73
N ILE A 241 36.97 -21.12 17.22
CA ILE A 241 37.51 -20.01 17.99
C ILE A 241 36.58 -19.83 19.19
N ASN A 242 37.15 -19.80 20.40
CA ASN A 242 36.43 -19.94 21.65
C ASN A 242 35.65 -18.66 22.05
N ILE A 243 35.08 -17.95 21.07
CA ILE A 243 34.19 -16.81 21.24
C ILE A 243 32.74 -17.31 21.39
N LYS A 244 32.53 -18.38 22.18
CA LYS A 244 31.21 -19.01 22.38
C LYS A 244 30.14 -18.01 22.81
N ILE A 245 30.54 -16.99 23.57
CA ILE A 245 29.66 -15.93 24.06
C ILE A 245 29.16 -15.06 22.90
N PHE A 246 30.06 -14.48 22.10
CA PHE A 246 29.72 -13.60 20.97
C PHE A 246 28.90 -14.31 19.89
N ASN A 247 29.25 -15.56 19.55
CA ASN A 247 28.48 -16.35 18.59
C ASN A 247 27.05 -16.63 19.05
N LYS A 248 26.85 -16.89 20.34
CA LYS A 248 25.52 -17.11 20.90
C LYS A 248 24.69 -15.82 20.92
N PHE A 249 25.33 -14.65 20.99
CA PHE A 249 24.68 -13.34 20.93
C PHE A 249 24.32 -12.88 19.50
N ILE A 250 25.12 -13.21 18.49
CA ILE A 250 24.86 -12.79 17.10
C ILE A 250 24.01 -13.81 16.34
N PHE A 251 24.33 -15.10 16.42
CA PHE A 251 23.66 -16.12 15.62
C PHE A 251 22.51 -16.75 16.39
N ASN A 252 21.50 -15.93 16.70
CA ASN A 252 20.27 -16.39 17.34
C ASN A 252 19.02 -15.71 16.74
N PRO A 253 17.82 -16.28 16.98
CA PRO A 253 16.57 -15.75 16.44
C PRO A 253 16.26 -14.29 16.83
N ILE A 254 16.66 -13.86 18.04
CA ILE A 254 16.39 -12.50 18.52
C ILE A 254 17.19 -11.50 17.70
N PHE A 255 18.50 -11.74 17.55
CA PHE A 255 19.38 -10.87 16.78
C PHE A 255 18.97 -10.82 15.30
N PHE A 256 18.64 -11.97 14.70
CA PHE A 256 18.19 -12.00 13.30
C PHE A 256 16.84 -11.28 13.09
N THR A 257 15.95 -11.30 14.09
CA THR A 257 14.72 -10.49 14.07
C THR A 257 15.03 -8.99 14.20
N PHE A 258 16.05 -8.64 14.99
CA PHE A 258 16.45 -7.25 15.20
C PHE A 258 17.04 -6.62 13.93
N ILE A 259 17.69 -7.37 13.05
CA ILE A 259 18.34 -6.82 11.83
C ILE A 259 17.34 -6.09 10.90
N PRO A 260 16.21 -6.69 10.45
CA PRO A 260 15.22 -5.96 9.64
C PRO A 260 14.63 -4.72 10.34
N ILE A 261 14.46 -4.78 11.66
CA ILE A 261 13.99 -3.64 12.46
C ILE A 261 15.04 -2.52 12.42
N LEU A 262 16.30 -2.86 12.65
CA LEU A 262 17.41 -1.92 12.59
C LEU A 262 17.55 -1.28 11.21
N LEU A 263 17.43 -2.07 10.13
CA LEU A 263 17.44 -1.55 8.76
C LEU A 263 16.31 -0.55 8.50
N SER A 264 15.10 -0.86 9.00
CA SER A 264 13.96 0.05 8.92
C SER A 264 14.23 1.36 9.66
N LEU A 265 14.82 1.29 10.87
CA LEU A 265 15.21 2.49 11.63
C LEU A 265 16.30 3.30 10.93
N VAL A 266 17.34 2.64 10.40
CA VAL A 266 18.43 3.29 9.65
C VAL A 266 17.90 4.03 8.42
N MET A 267 16.95 3.42 7.70
CA MET A 267 16.30 4.07 6.56
C MET A 267 15.63 5.39 6.98
N VAL A 268 14.89 5.41 8.08
CA VAL A 268 14.23 6.63 8.56
C VAL A 268 15.23 7.65 9.10
N LEU A 269 16.20 7.22 9.91
CA LEU A 269 17.25 8.09 10.45
C LEU A 269 18.06 8.76 9.33
N SER A 270 18.30 8.05 8.23
CA SER A 270 18.97 8.64 7.06
C SER A 270 18.23 9.88 6.53
N SER A 271 16.90 9.87 6.55
CA SER A 271 16.09 11.03 6.15
C SER A 271 16.18 12.20 7.13
N PHE A 272 16.26 11.93 8.45
CA PHE A 272 16.45 13.00 9.44
C PHE A 272 17.84 13.64 9.38
N ILE A 273 18.86 12.89 8.99
CA ILE A 273 20.25 13.37 8.94
C ILE A 273 20.56 14.05 7.61
N LEU A 274 20.02 13.53 6.50
CA LEU A 274 20.44 13.89 5.14
C LEU A 274 19.45 14.78 4.37
N TRP A 275 18.26 15.05 4.92
CA TRP A 275 17.27 15.95 4.31
C TRP A 275 16.74 16.95 5.33
N ASP A 276 16.65 18.21 4.95
CA ASP A 276 16.23 19.31 5.83
C ASP A 276 14.72 19.31 6.13
N GLY A 277 13.94 18.58 5.32
CA GLY A 277 12.47 18.51 5.44
C GLY A 277 11.74 19.71 4.83
N LYS A 278 12.44 20.61 4.13
CA LYS A 278 11.91 21.87 3.58
C LYS A 278 12.24 22.08 2.10
N THR A 279 13.41 21.67 1.63
CA THR A 279 13.83 21.79 0.22
C THR A 279 13.32 20.61 -0.60
N ASP A 280 13.13 20.86 -1.90
CA ASP A 280 12.84 19.81 -2.89
C ASP A 280 13.99 18.79 -2.90
N MET A 281 13.65 17.53 -2.62
CA MET A 281 14.59 16.41 -2.59
C MET A 281 15.28 16.18 -3.92
N THR A 282 14.65 16.53 -5.05
CA THR A 282 15.21 16.27 -6.38
C THR A 282 16.45 17.11 -6.66
N ASN A 283 16.44 18.40 -6.31
CA ASN A 283 17.54 19.31 -6.63
C ASN A 283 18.80 19.12 -5.76
N GLU A 284 18.67 18.63 -4.53
CA GLU A 284 19.81 18.48 -3.61
C GLU A 284 20.42 17.06 -3.60
N ILE A 285 19.62 16.04 -3.89
CA ILE A 285 19.99 14.65 -3.63
C ILE A 285 20.36 13.88 -4.92
N SER A 286 19.73 14.17 -6.08
CA SER A 286 20.06 13.47 -7.34
C SER A 286 21.51 13.70 -7.76
N ASP A 287 22.00 14.93 -7.58
CA ASP A 287 23.28 15.36 -8.15
C ASP A 287 24.48 15.07 -7.24
N LYS A 288 24.25 14.83 -5.93
CA LYS A 288 25.33 14.67 -4.94
C LYS A 288 25.44 13.28 -4.30
N TRP A 289 24.37 12.47 -4.25
CA TRP A 289 24.31 11.31 -3.33
C TRP A 289 24.09 9.94 -4.01
N GLY A 290 23.87 9.89 -5.33
CA GLY A 290 23.76 8.62 -6.09
C GLY A 290 22.79 7.62 -5.44
N HIS A 291 23.24 6.39 -5.16
CA HIS A 291 22.39 5.34 -4.59
C HIS A 291 21.86 5.63 -3.17
N LEU A 292 22.52 6.48 -2.37
CA LEU A 292 22.02 6.90 -1.04
C LEU A 292 20.72 7.70 -1.14
N ALA A 293 20.47 8.35 -2.27
CA ALA A 293 19.25 9.10 -2.53
C ALA A 293 18.00 8.24 -2.34
N THR A 294 18.04 6.99 -2.79
CA THR A 294 16.91 6.06 -2.71
C THR A 294 16.57 5.66 -1.28
N LEU A 295 17.58 5.52 -0.41
CA LEU A 295 17.40 5.24 1.02
C LEU A 295 16.74 6.44 1.73
N VAL A 296 17.24 7.64 1.45
CA VAL A 296 16.72 8.89 2.02
C VAL A 296 15.28 9.15 1.56
N ALA A 297 14.96 8.88 0.28
CA ALA A 297 13.63 9.03 -0.28
C ALA A 297 12.60 8.09 0.37
N ARG A 298 12.96 6.83 0.61
CA ARG A 298 12.07 5.90 1.33
C ARG A 298 11.93 6.28 2.81
N GLY A 299 13.01 6.77 3.41
CA GLY A 299 13.01 7.29 4.77
C GLY A 299 12.13 8.54 4.94
N SER A 300 12.08 9.43 3.93
CA SER A 300 11.31 10.68 4.00
C SER A 300 9.80 10.43 3.99
N ILE A 301 9.33 9.43 3.24
CA ILE A 301 7.94 8.95 3.30
C ILE A 301 7.57 8.63 4.75
N VAL A 302 8.33 7.76 5.42
CA VAL A 302 8.05 7.36 6.80
C VAL A 302 8.20 8.52 7.79
N ARG A 303 9.21 9.37 7.62
CA ARG A 303 9.43 10.56 8.46
C ARG A 303 8.21 11.47 8.47
N VAL A 304 7.63 11.75 7.30
CA VAL A 304 6.45 12.61 7.18
C VAL A 304 5.22 11.95 7.79
N LEU A 305 5.11 10.63 7.65
CA LEU A 305 4.00 9.89 8.22
C LEU A 305 3.98 9.88 9.76
N PHE A 306 5.14 10.05 10.42
CA PHE A 306 5.20 10.15 11.89
C PHE A 306 4.41 11.32 12.46
N ASP A 307 4.23 12.41 11.70
CA ASP A 307 3.40 13.54 12.13
C ASP A 307 1.94 13.15 12.40
N HIS A 308 1.46 12.01 11.85
CA HIS A 308 0.10 11.52 12.06
C HIS A 308 -0.03 10.56 13.24
N LEU A 309 1.08 10.14 13.86
CA LEU A 309 1.07 9.29 15.08
C LEU A 309 1.00 10.14 16.36
N ASP A 310 0.17 11.18 16.34
CA ASP A 310 0.02 12.18 17.41
C ASP A 310 -0.99 11.80 18.50
N SER A 311 -1.84 10.80 18.25
CA SER A 311 -2.92 10.39 19.14
C SER A 311 -2.78 8.94 19.61
N ILE A 312 -3.28 8.64 20.82
CA ILE A 312 -3.34 7.26 21.33
C ILE A 312 -4.13 6.35 20.37
N LYS A 313 -5.18 6.89 19.73
CA LYS A 313 -5.99 6.17 18.76
C LYS A 313 -5.16 5.75 17.55
N SER A 314 -4.40 6.67 16.95
CA SER A 314 -3.54 6.36 15.80
C SER A 314 -2.38 5.44 16.18
N LEU A 315 -1.79 5.59 17.37
CA LEU A 315 -0.73 4.69 17.86
C LEU A 315 -1.22 3.25 18.07
N LEU A 316 -2.44 3.05 18.56
CA LEU A 316 -2.98 1.71 18.84
C LEU A 316 -3.58 1.06 17.59
N PHE A 317 -4.39 1.78 16.83
CA PHE A 317 -5.22 1.20 15.76
C PHE A 317 -4.77 1.55 14.34
N GLY A 318 -3.81 2.46 14.18
CA GLY A 318 -3.37 2.94 12.87
C GLY A 318 -4.49 3.58 12.05
N PHE A 319 -4.32 3.56 10.74
CA PHE A 319 -5.17 4.27 9.76
C PHE A 319 -5.83 3.35 8.72
N GLY A 320 -5.49 2.07 8.73
CA GLY A 320 -5.98 1.08 7.76
C GLY A 320 -4.93 0.74 6.72
N TRP A 321 -5.03 -0.48 6.18
CA TRP A 321 -4.08 -0.94 5.19
C TRP A 321 -4.21 -0.14 3.90
N GLY A 322 -3.10 0.42 3.42
CA GLY A 322 -3.09 1.23 2.21
C GLY A 322 -3.62 2.67 2.39
N SER A 323 -3.72 3.17 3.63
CA SER A 323 -4.00 4.58 3.90
C SER A 323 -2.80 5.50 3.67
N ILE A 324 -1.65 4.96 3.26
CA ILE A 324 -0.41 5.73 3.13
C ILE A 324 -0.56 6.89 2.14
N SER A 325 -1.20 6.67 1.00
CA SER A 325 -1.49 7.74 0.04
C SER A 325 -2.33 8.86 0.64
N GLU A 326 -3.33 8.52 1.45
CA GLU A 326 -4.20 9.49 2.14
C GLU A 326 -3.43 10.33 3.16
N LEU A 327 -2.54 9.70 3.93
CA LEU A 327 -1.71 10.37 4.92
C LEU A 327 -0.64 11.26 4.26
N LEU A 328 -0.09 10.83 3.13
CA LEU A 328 0.83 11.66 2.35
C LEU A 328 0.11 12.87 1.72
N LEU A 329 -1.08 12.68 1.14
CA LEU A 329 -1.92 13.78 0.63
C LEU A 329 -2.29 14.78 1.73
N LYS A 330 -2.47 14.31 2.97
CA LYS A 330 -2.70 15.18 4.14
C LYS A 330 -1.49 16.07 4.46
N SER A 331 -0.30 15.69 4.01
CA SER A 331 0.98 16.31 4.38
C SER A 331 1.61 17.15 3.27
N PHE A 332 1.38 16.79 1.99
CA PHE A 332 2.04 17.39 0.83
C PHE A 332 1.04 18.02 -0.14
N THR A 333 1.46 19.12 -0.80
CA THR A 333 0.78 19.58 -2.02
C THR A 333 0.97 18.54 -3.14
N PRO A 334 0.09 18.50 -4.17
CA PRO A 334 0.21 17.55 -5.25
C PRO A 334 1.58 17.63 -5.94
N GLU A 335 2.14 18.82 -6.12
CA GLU A 335 3.43 19.04 -6.79
C GLU A 335 4.59 18.41 -6.01
N VAL A 336 4.66 18.65 -4.69
CA VAL A 336 5.68 18.03 -3.82
C VAL A 336 5.45 16.51 -3.68
N PHE A 337 4.19 16.09 -3.66
CA PHE A 337 3.80 14.68 -3.69
C PHE A 337 4.22 13.99 -5.01
N TYR A 338 4.10 14.68 -6.14
CA TYR A 338 4.57 14.23 -7.45
C TYR A 338 6.10 14.31 -7.60
N GLN A 339 6.81 15.07 -6.78
CA GLN A 339 8.28 15.15 -6.77
C GLN A 339 8.93 14.07 -5.89
N ILE A 340 8.32 13.71 -4.76
CA ILE A 340 8.71 12.50 -3.99
C ILE A 340 8.41 11.22 -4.82
N ASN A 341 7.46 11.31 -5.76
CA ASN A 341 7.28 10.37 -6.87
C ASN A 341 8.41 10.54 -7.90
N THR A 342 9.47 9.75 -7.79
CA THR A 342 10.36 9.52 -8.94
C THR A 342 9.62 8.71 -10.01
N GLY A 343 8.76 9.39 -10.79
CA GLY A 343 8.00 8.84 -11.92
C GLY A 343 6.48 8.83 -11.69
N ASN A 344 5.73 8.84 -12.80
CA ASN A 344 4.26 8.83 -12.90
C ASN A 344 3.56 7.58 -12.28
N ARG A 345 4.11 6.97 -11.22
CA ARG A 345 3.59 5.79 -10.53
C ARG A 345 3.72 5.98 -9.03
N VAL A 346 2.59 6.38 -8.45
CA VAL A 346 2.34 6.75 -7.06
C VAL A 346 3.04 5.83 -6.04
N HIS A 347 3.80 6.41 -5.10
CA HIS A 347 4.21 5.74 -3.86
C HIS A 347 2.97 5.55 -2.95
N PHE A 348 2.25 4.45 -3.13
CA PHE A 348 1.02 4.11 -2.40
C PHE A 348 1.25 3.43 -1.03
N HIS A 349 2.51 3.24 -0.63
CA HIS A 349 2.91 2.49 0.56
C HIS A 349 4.29 2.92 1.03
N THR A 350 4.65 2.52 2.25
CA THR A 350 5.90 2.93 2.92
C THR A 350 7.18 2.37 2.28
N HIS A 351 7.08 1.37 1.40
CA HIS A 351 8.23 0.57 0.92
C HIS A 351 9.01 -0.08 2.08
N ASN A 352 8.35 -0.30 3.22
CA ASN A 352 8.92 -0.93 4.39
C ASN A 352 7.83 -1.70 5.14
N GLU A 353 7.92 -3.02 5.13
CA GLU A 353 6.85 -3.88 5.66
C GLU A 353 6.58 -3.62 7.16
N LEU A 354 7.60 -3.28 7.97
CA LEU A 354 7.40 -2.96 9.38
C LEU A 354 6.58 -1.68 9.58
N PHE A 355 6.94 -0.60 8.88
CA PHE A 355 6.20 0.65 8.96
C PHE A 355 4.81 0.54 8.33
N GLU A 356 4.64 -0.28 7.30
CA GLU A 356 3.32 -0.58 6.75
C GLU A 356 2.39 -1.14 7.83
N HIS A 357 2.87 -2.08 8.66
CA HIS A 357 2.08 -2.60 9.79
C HIS A 357 1.80 -1.53 10.85
N ILE A 358 2.80 -0.70 11.20
CA ILE A 358 2.66 0.35 12.22
C ILE A 358 1.62 1.40 11.79
N PHE A 359 1.66 1.89 10.55
CA PHE A 359 0.70 2.89 10.09
C PHE A 359 -0.67 2.29 9.79
N SER A 360 -0.74 1.02 9.34
CA SER A 360 -2.01 0.39 9.01
C SER A 360 -2.81 -0.02 10.24
N ILE A 361 -2.17 -0.65 11.22
CA ILE A 361 -2.83 -1.24 12.39
C ILE A 361 -2.08 -0.96 13.70
N GLY A 362 -1.35 0.15 13.77
CA GLY A 362 -0.71 0.65 14.98
C GLY A 362 0.47 -0.19 15.48
N LEU A 363 1.04 0.23 16.61
CA LEU A 363 2.17 -0.42 17.26
C LEU A 363 1.85 -1.86 17.69
N VAL A 364 0.59 -2.17 17.99
CA VAL A 364 0.14 -3.53 18.34
C VAL A 364 0.29 -4.46 17.15
N GLY A 365 -0.16 -4.04 15.97
CA GLY A 365 0.01 -4.80 14.74
C GLY A 365 1.46 -4.96 14.33
N GLY A 366 2.25 -3.88 14.41
CA GLY A 366 3.71 -3.93 14.21
C GLY A 366 4.40 -4.93 15.14
N PHE A 367 4.00 -4.96 16.42
CA PHE A 367 4.52 -5.92 17.39
C PHE A 367 4.14 -7.37 17.06
N LEU A 368 2.90 -7.64 16.65
CA LEU A 368 2.48 -8.97 16.22
C LEU A 368 3.27 -9.46 15.00
N TYR A 369 3.57 -8.56 14.06
CA TYR A 369 4.42 -8.86 12.91
C TYR A 369 5.86 -9.19 13.31
N VAL A 370 6.46 -8.41 14.21
CA VAL A 370 7.79 -8.71 14.75
C VAL A 370 7.81 -10.08 15.45
N LEU A 371 6.77 -10.41 16.21
CA LEU A 371 6.62 -11.74 16.81
C LEU A 371 6.51 -12.84 15.75
N TYR A 372 5.87 -12.57 14.62
CA TYR A 372 5.76 -13.53 13.52
C TYR A 372 7.12 -13.82 12.90
N ILE A 373 7.89 -12.77 12.56
CA ILE A 373 9.28 -12.89 12.08
C ILE A 373 10.14 -13.67 13.09
N TYR A 374 10.05 -13.32 14.38
CA TYR A 374 10.78 -14.02 15.43
C TYR A 374 10.48 -15.53 15.46
N ASN A 375 9.21 -15.93 15.30
CA ASN A 375 8.84 -17.34 15.30
C ASN A 375 9.29 -18.07 14.02
N ILE A 376 9.34 -17.37 12.87
CA ILE A 376 9.96 -17.90 11.65
C ILE A 376 11.45 -18.18 11.90
N PHE A 377 12.20 -17.22 12.43
CA PHE A 377 13.61 -17.43 12.77
C PHE A 377 13.80 -18.53 13.82
N LYS A 378 12.96 -18.56 14.86
CA LYS A 378 13.01 -19.62 15.88
C LYS A 378 12.86 -21.01 15.27
N CYS A 379 12.03 -21.17 14.23
CA CYS A 379 11.90 -22.43 13.50
C CYS A 379 13.08 -22.67 12.54
N SER A 380 13.58 -21.65 11.83
CA SER A 380 14.69 -21.79 10.89
C SER A 380 16.00 -22.18 11.60
N PHE A 381 16.32 -21.55 12.74
CA PHE A 381 17.52 -21.84 13.52
C PHE A 381 17.52 -23.27 14.08
N LYS A 382 16.36 -23.83 14.40
CA LYS A 382 16.24 -25.24 14.80
C LYS A 382 16.55 -26.20 13.66
N LEU A 383 16.44 -25.76 12.41
CA LEU A 383 16.75 -26.57 11.25
C LEU A 383 18.22 -26.48 10.87
N THR A 384 18.69 -25.30 10.49
CA THR A 384 20.09 -24.98 10.16
C THR A 384 20.30 -23.46 10.20
N ILE A 385 21.55 -23.02 10.29
CA ILE A 385 21.84 -21.58 10.14
C ILE A 385 21.59 -21.12 8.71
N SER A 386 21.82 -21.97 7.70
CA SER A 386 21.57 -21.65 6.29
C SER A 386 20.14 -21.17 6.02
N TYR A 387 19.12 -21.82 6.62
CA TYR A 387 17.74 -21.33 6.50
C TYR A 387 17.58 -19.94 7.11
N SER A 388 18.24 -19.71 8.23
CA SER A 388 18.15 -18.44 8.94
C SER A 388 18.76 -17.30 8.14
N PHE A 389 19.86 -17.53 7.41
CA PHE A 389 20.41 -16.54 6.47
C PHE A 389 19.51 -16.30 5.25
N LEU A 390 18.91 -17.34 4.67
CA LEU A 390 17.99 -17.17 3.56
C LEU A 390 16.69 -16.44 3.96
N TRP A 391 16.16 -16.72 5.16
CA TRP A 391 15.06 -15.95 5.73
C TRP A 391 15.49 -14.53 6.13
N LEU A 392 16.74 -14.33 6.53
CA LEU A 392 17.27 -13.01 6.82
C LEU A 392 17.24 -12.13 5.57
N ILE A 393 17.75 -12.62 4.42
CA ILE A 393 17.67 -11.84 3.19
C ILE A 393 16.21 -11.61 2.76
N TYR A 394 15.31 -12.58 2.94
CA TYR A 394 13.88 -12.41 2.66
C TYR A 394 13.27 -11.23 3.45
N PHE A 395 13.49 -11.18 4.77
CA PHE A 395 12.96 -10.10 5.60
C PHE A 395 13.72 -8.78 5.45
N CYS A 396 15.01 -8.81 5.16
CA CYS A 396 15.78 -7.60 4.85
C CYS A 396 15.31 -6.96 3.55
N ILE A 397 14.98 -7.74 2.51
CA ILE A 397 14.32 -7.20 1.30
C ILE A 397 13.00 -6.52 1.68
N GLY A 398 12.21 -7.11 2.59
CA GLY A 398 10.99 -6.51 3.14
C GLY A 398 11.21 -5.23 3.99
N ALA A 399 12.44 -4.85 4.33
CA ALA A 399 12.73 -3.54 4.93
C ALA A 399 12.90 -2.43 3.89
N PHE A 400 13.07 -2.81 2.61
CA PHE A 400 13.27 -1.90 1.48
C PHE A 400 12.18 -2.04 0.41
N TRP A 401 11.27 -2.99 0.59
CA TRP A 401 10.16 -3.37 -0.28
C TRP A 401 9.03 -3.91 0.59
N PHE A 402 7.87 -4.17 -0.01
CA PHE A 402 6.70 -4.74 0.66
C PHE A 402 6.39 -6.14 0.12
N GLN A 403 5.59 -6.89 0.86
CA GLN A 403 5.18 -8.24 0.47
C GLN A 403 4.03 -8.21 -0.55
N TRP A 404 4.26 -8.77 -1.74
CA TRP A 404 3.24 -8.87 -2.79
C TRP A 404 2.16 -9.92 -2.47
N ILE A 405 0.91 -9.62 -2.85
CA ILE A 405 -0.22 -10.54 -2.65
C ILE A 405 0.01 -11.90 -3.32
N SER A 406 0.64 -11.92 -4.49
CA SER A 406 0.95 -13.16 -5.22
C SER A 406 1.95 -14.06 -4.50
N ASN A 407 2.73 -13.49 -3.57
CA ASN A 407 3.73 -14.21 -2.80
C ASN A 407 3.20 -14.75 -1.47
N ILE A 408 1.96 -14.40 -1.06
CA ILE A 408 1.37 -14.89 0.19
C ILE A 408 1.29 -16.43 0.21
N SER A 409 0.87 -17.05 -0.89
CA SER A 409 0.78 -18.51 -1.00
C SER A 409 2.15 -19.19 -0.94
N ILE A 410 3.17 -18.59 -1.56
CA ILE A 410 4.56 -19.06 -1.50
C ILE A 410 5.11 -18.91 -0.09
N GLN A 411 4.91 -17.75 0.55
CA GLN A 411 5.32 -17.53 1.94
C GLN A 411 4.65 -18.53 2.89
N ALA A 412 3.34 -18.76 2.73
CA ALA A 412 2.57 -19.73 3.50
C ALA A 412 3.13 -21.16 3.35
N MET A 413 3.48 -21.53 2.12
CA MET A 413 4.11 -22.82 1.82
C MET A 413 5.48 -22.95 2.50
N LEU A 414 6.37 -21.95 2.35
CA LEU A 414 7.70 -21.95 2.97
C LEU A 414 7.62 -21.99 4.50
N ALA A 415 6.68 -21.24 5.09
CA ALA A 415 6.40 -21.26 6.52
C ALA A 415 5.93 -22.65 6.98
N ALA A 416 5.04 -23.30 6.23
CA ALA A 416 4.58 -24.66 6.51
C ALA A 416 5.73 -25.69 6.47
N PHE A 417 6.69 -25.53 5.55
CA PHE A 417 7.87 -26.39 5.50
C PHE A 417 8.74 -26.27 6.75
N LEU A 418 8.99 -25.05 7.23
CA LEU A 418 9.76 -24.84 8.46
C LEU A 418 9.13 -25.58 9.65
N ILE A 419 7.81 -25.53 9.74
CA ILE A 419 7.02 -26.13 10.81
C ILE A 419 7.02 -27.66 10.68
N ASN A 420 6.71 -28.22 9.50
CA ASN A 420 6.52 -29.65 9.31
C ASN A 420 7.78 -30.47 9.63
N ILE A 421 8.97 -29.96 9.29
CA ILE A 421 10.23 -30.67 9.58
C ILE A 421 10.47 -30.81 11.10
N ASN A 422 9.92 -29.89 11.89
CA ASN A 422 10.13 -29.80 13.34
C ASN A 422 8.83 -29.83 14.14
N PHE A 423 7.74 -30.41 13.60
CA PHE A 423 6.43 -30.28 14.23
C PHE A 423 6.41 -30.94 15.60
N LYS A 424 6.49 -30.11 16.63
CA LYS A 424 6.25 -30.44 18.03
C LYS A 424 5.39 -29.32 18.59
N PRO A 425 4.34 -29.63 19.39
CA PRO A 425 3.52 -28.60 20.00
C PRO A 425 4.41 -27.65 20.82
N ILE A 426 4.51 -26.39 20.37
CA ILE A 426 5.29 -25.36 21.05
C ILE A 426 4.46 -24.87 22.23
N LYS A 427 4.87 -25.19 23.45
CA LYS A 427 4.23 -24.72 24.68
C LYS A 427 4.65 -23.27 24.96
N TYR A 428 3.72 -22.33 24.77
CA TYR A 428 3.81 -20.94 25.23
C TYR A 428 2.71 -20.67 26.27
N VAL A 429 2.75 -19.53 26.94
CA VAL A 429 1.88 -19.20 28.10
C VAL A 429 0.40 -19.50 27.85
N TYR A 430 -0.12 -19.16 26.66
CA TYR A 430 -1.52 -19.35 26.29
C TYR A 430 -1.81 -20.60 25.47
N TRP A 431 -0.82 -21.47 25.23
CA TRP A 431 -0.95 -22.66 24.39
C TRP A 431 -2.10 -23.57 24.83
N TYR A 432 -2.24 -23.81 26.14
CA TYR A 432 -3.30 -24.66 26.67
C TYR A 432 -4.70 -24.09 26.39
N LYS A 433 -4.87 -22.77 26.51
CA LYS A 433 -6.16 -22.09 26.24
C LYS A 433 -6.53 -22.18 24.76
N PHE A 434 -5.61 -21.82 23.86
CA PHE A 434 -5.85 -21.91 22.41
C PHE A 434 -6.02 -23.35 21.93
N SER A 435 -5.23 -24.29 22.48
CA SER A 435 -5.39 -25.71 22.16
C SER A 435 -6.75 -26.23 22.59
N LYS A 436 -7.26 -25.85 23.78
CA LYS A 436 -8.60 -26.22 24.23
C LYS A 436 -9.68 -25.67 23.29
N LEU A 437 -9.56 -24.40 22.88
CA LEU A 437 -10.48 -23.76 21.94
C LEU A 437 -10.51 -24.49 20.59
N PHE A 438 -9.38 -24.61 19.90
CA PHE A 438 -9.32 -25.27 18.59
C PHE A 438 -9.55 -26.79 18.65
N ASN A 439 -9.38 -27.44 19.82
CA ASN A 439 -9.76 -28.84 19.98
C ASN A 439 -11.27 -29.07 19.99
N SER A 440 -12.06 -28.06 20.39
CA SER A 440 -13.52 -28.09 20.31
C SER A 440 -13.94 -28.08 18.84
N ILE A 441 -14.66 -29.12 18.42
CA ILE A 441 -15.15 -29.24 17.05
C ILE A 441 -16.09 -28.08 16.73
N TYR A 442 -16.98 -27.71 17.66
CA TYR A 442 -17.93 -26.61 17.46
C TYR A 442 -17.23 -25.27 17.24
N PHE A 443 -16.23 -24.94 18.06
CA PHE A 443 -15.48 -23.70 17.91
C PHE A 443 -14.70 -23.69 16.59
N TYR A 444 -13.98 -24.77 16.30
CA TYR A 444 -13.20 -24.91 15.07
C TYR A 444 -14.05 -24.75 13.81
N SER A 445 -15.17 -25.48 13.75
CA SER A 445 -16.08 -25.46 12.59
C SER A 445 -16.78 -24.10 12.46
N GLY A 446 -17.25 -23.52 13.58
CA GLY A 446 -17.87 -22.20 13.57
C GLY A 446 -16.90 -21.09 13.13
N TYR A 447 -15.68 -21.10 13.67
CA TYR A 447 -14.61 -20.19 13.26
C TYR A 447 -14.32 -20.28 11.75
N LEU A 448 -14.09 -21.49 11.23
CA LEU A 448 -13.78 -21.66 9.81
C LEU A 448 -14.96 -21.28 8.89
N LEU A 449 -16.20 -21.55 9.31
CA LEU A 449 -17.38 -21.13 8.55
C LEU A 449 -17.47 -19.60 8.47
N ILE A 450 -17.28 -18.90 9.59
CA ILE A 450 -17.27 -17.44 9.64
C ILE A 450 -16.15 -16.89 8.75
N VAL A 451 -14.93 -17.43 8.86
CA VAL A 451 -13.80 -16.99 8.05
C VAL A 451 -14.02 -17.30 6.56
N ALA A 452 -14.63 -18.43 6.21
CA ALA A 452 -14.97 -18.76 4.83
C ALA A 452 -15.95 -17.73 4.23
N ILE A 453 -17.04 -17.42 4.94
CA ILE A 453 -18.01 -16.40 4.52
C ILE A 453 -17.33 -15.04 4.39
N PHE A 454 -16.49 -14.68 5.37
CA PHE A 454 -15.75 -13.43 5.36
C PHE A 454 -14.81 -13.32 4.15
N LEU A 455 -14.06 -14.38 3.83
CA LEU A 455 -13.16 -14.39 2.66
C LEU A 455 -13.91 -14.42 1.32
N PHE A 456 -15.06 -15.11 1.23
CA PHE A 456 -15.93 -15.01 0.06
C PHE A 456 -16.44 -13.59 -0.13
N TYR A 457 -16.81 -12.91 0.96
CA TYR A 457 -17.21 -11.50 0.90
C TYR A 457 -16.05 -10.61 0.43
N GLY A 458 -14.83 -10.84 0.90
CA GLY A 458 -13.63 -10.17 0.39
C GLY A 458 -13.42 -10.38 -1.12
N ALA A 459 -13.48 -11.63 -1.59
CA ALA A 459 -13.39 -11.93 -3.02
C ALA A 459 -14.52 -11.28 -3.84
N TYR A 460 -15.75 -11.27 -3.31
CA TYR A 460 -16.89 -10.62 -3.94
C TYR A 460 -16.70 -9.11 -4.09
N ILE A 461 -16.25 -8.41 -3.05
CA ILE A 461 -15.92 -6.97 -3.11
C ILE A 461 -14.89 -6.72 -4.23
N GLY A 462 -13.80 -7.50 -4.25
CA GLY A 462 -12.75 -7.37 -5.26
C GLY A 462 -13.28 -7.56 -6.68
N LEU A 463 -14.00 -8.66 -6.92
CA LEU A 463 -14.56 -8.96 -8.23
C LEU A 463 -15.61 -7.93 -8.67
N TYR A 464 -16.53 -7.55 -7.78
CA TYR A 464 -17.57 -6.57 -8.09
C TYR A 464 -16.98 -5.23 -8.48
N THR A 465 -16.06 -4.70 -7.66
CA THR A 465 -15.42 -3.40 -7.94
C THR A 465 -14.60 -3.44 -9.22
N ALA A 466 -13.94 -4.57 -9.51
CA ALA A 466 -13.19 -4.75 -10.75
C ALA A 466 -14.07 -4.84 -12.01
N ILE A 467 -15.23 -5.52 -11.94
CA ILE A 467 -16.18 -5.62 -13.05
C ILE A 467 -16.88 -4.29 -13.28
N ASP A 468 -17.36 -3.65 -12.21
CA ASP A 468 -18.00 -2.32 -12.27
C ASP A 468 -17.06 -1.29 -12.89
N HIS A 469 -15.77 -1.35 -12.52
CA HIS A 469 -14.74 -0.54 -13.14
C HIS A 469 -14.69 -0.71 -14.67
N GLN A 470 -14.64 -1.95 -15.17
CA GLN A 470 -14.55 -2.26 -16.60
C GLN A 470 -15.82 -1.84 -17.37
N GLY A 471 -16.99 -1.98 -16.75
CA GLY A 471 -18.27 -1.55 -17.33
C GLY A 471 -18.41 -0.03 -17.46
N ASN A 472 -17.85 0.71 -16.50
CA ASN A 472 -18.04 2.16 -16.34
C ASN A 472 -16.81 3.00 -16.70
N TYR A 473 -15.98 2.56 -17.65
CA TYR A 473 -14.78 3.31 -18.08
C TYR A 473 -14.87 3.90 -19.49
N ARG A 474 -15.62 3.26 -20.40
CA ARG A 474 -15.67 3.72 -21.80
C ARG A 474 -16.49 5.00 -21.92
N ALA A 475 -16.16 5.84 -22.91
CA ALA A 475 -16.87 7.09 -23.18
C ALA A 475 -18.39 6.90 -23.27
N ASN A 476 -18.84 5.88 -24.03
CA ASN A 476 -20.27 5.56 -24.15
C ASN A 476 -20.92 5.22 -22.79
N SER A 477 -20.20 4.51 -21.91
CA SER A 477 -20.69 4.19 -20.57
C SER A 477 -20.79 5.42 -19.69
N LEU A 478 -19.81 6.32 -19.73
CA LEU A 478 -19.85 7.58 -18.98
C LEU A 478 -21.04 8.44 -19.40
N ILE A 479 -21.27 8.56 -20.71
CA ILE A 479 -22.42 9.29 -21.27
C ILE A 479 -23.74 8.64 -20.87
N ALA A 480 -23.83 7.31 -20.93
CA ALA A 480 -25.02 6.58 -20.50
C ALA A 480 -25.32 6.79 -19.01
N ASN A 481 -24.30 6.73 -18.17
CA ASN A 481 -24.43 6.95 -16.72
C ASN A 481 -24.86 8.39 -16.40
N ALA A 482 -24.30 9.39 -17.10
CA ALA A 482 -24.72 10.77 -16.95
C ALA A 482 -26.21 10.96 -17.32
N LYS A 483 -26.68 10.32 -18.39
CA LYS A 483 -28.09 10.34 -18.80
C LYS A 483 -29.00 9.63 -17.80
N GLU A 484 -28.63 8.43 -17.33
CA GLU A 484 -29.39 7.70 -16.31
C GLU A 484 -29.46 8.49 -14.99
N SER A 485 -28.36 9.13 -14.60
CA SER A 485 -28.31 9.98 -13.42
C SER A 485 -29.29 11.15 -13.51
N LYS A 486 -29.41 11.79 -14.69
CA LYS A 486 -30.39 12.86 -14.92
C LYS A 486 -31.83 12.37 -14.81
N LEU A 487 -32.11 11.15 -15.28
CA LEU A 487 -33.45 10.56 -15.21
C LEU A 487 -33.84 10.08 -13.81
N THR A 488 -32.89 9.51 -13.07
CA THR A 488 -33.15 8.85 -11.78
C THR A 488 -32.87 9.74 -10.58
N GLY A 489 -32.13 10.82 -10.75
CA GLY A 489 -31.59 11.64 -9.66
C GLY A 489 -30.49 10.96 -8.85
N ASN A 490 -30.09 9.73 -9.20
CA ASN A 490 -29.09 8.97 -8.45
C ASN A 490 -27.72 9.00 -9.14
N CYS A 491 -26.85 9.90 -8.67
CA CYS A 491 -25.54 10.10 -9.26
C CYS A 491 -24.49 9.05 -8.86
N SER A 492 -24.68 8.32 -7.75
CA SER A 492 -23.64 7.43 -7.19
C SER A 492 -23.86 5.94 -7.51
N LYS A 493 -24.94 5.58 -8.20
CA LYS A 493 -25.32 4.18 -8.45
C LYS A 493 -24.25 3.39 -9.24
N GLY A 494 -23.54 4.06 -10.15
CA GLY A 494 -22.51 3.46 -11.00
C GLY A 494 -21.10 3.40 -10.40
N PHE A 495 -20.90 3.72 -9.12
CA PHE A 495 -19.58 3.75 -8.48
C PHE A 495 -19.61 3.27 -7.02
N TYR A 496 -20.38 2.24 -6.73
CA TYR A 496 -20.37 1.67 -5.38
C TYR A 496 -19.11 0.82 -5.16
N ASP A 497 -18.21 1.30 -4.31
CA ASP A 497 -16.92 0.67 -4.03
C ASP A 497 -16.85 0.00 -2.66
N PHE A 498 -18.00 -0.29 -2.06
CA PHE A 498 -18.14 -0.84 -0.70
C PHE A 498 -17.58 0.05 0.41
N GLY A 499 -17.44 1.37 0.19
CA GLY A 499 -16.91 2.28 1.20
C GLY A 499 -15.39 2.31 1.22
N LYS A 500 -14.75 2.09 0.07
CA LYS A 500 -13.31 2.30 -0.13
C LYS A 500 -12.95 3.77 -0.35
N GLY A 501 -13.89 4.70 -0.29
CA GLY A 501 -13.60 6.14 -0.38
C GLY A 501 -13.84 6.76 -1.76
N GLY A 502 -14.28 5.99 -2.73
CA GLY A 502 -14.28 6.35 -4.14
C GLY A 502 -12.88 6.38 -4.75
N MET A 503 -11.91 5.59 -4.26
CA MET A 503 -10.51 5.64 -4.74
C MET A 503 -10.33 5.32 -6.22
N GLN A 504 -11.09 4.38 -6.77
CA GLN A 504 -11.04 4.14 -8.23
C GLN A 504 -11.74 5.26 -9.00
N PHE A 505 -12.80 5.81 -8.40
CA PHE A 505 -13.58 6.88 -8.99
C PHE A 505 -12.79 8.21 -9.01
N SER A 506 -12.03 8.53 -7.96
CA SER A 506 -11.17 9.72 -7.90
C SER A 506 -10.17 9.75 -9.06
N GLN A 507 -9.54 8.61 -9.36
CA GLN A 507 -8.61 8.48 -10.49
C GLN A 507 -9.29 8.73 -11.84
N LYS A 508 -10.49 8.16 -12.04
CA LYS A 508 -11.29 8.36 -13.26
C LYS A 508 -11.71 9.82 -13.40
N PHE A 509 -12.20 10.40 -12.31
CA PHE A 509 -12.67 11.77 -12.28
C PHE A 509 -11.50 12.73 -12.56
N ASN A 510 -10.33 12.49 -11.99
CA ASN A 510 -9.14 13.28 -12.27
C ASN A 510 -8.69 13.17 -13.73
N GLY A 511 -8.69 11.97 -14.30
CA GLY A 511 -8.38 11.76 -15.72
C GLY A 511 -9.35 12.48 -16.65
N PHE A 512 -10.66 12.40 -16.37
CA PHE A 512 -11.67 13.12 -17.14
C PHE A 512 -11.57 14.64 -16.96
N ASN A 513 -11.28 15.12 -15.75
CA ASN A 513 -11.05 16.53 -15.46
C ASN A 513 -9.91 17.12 -16.31
N ASN A 514 -8.80 16.38 -16.45
CA ASN A 514 -7.69 16.78 -17.30
C ASN A 514 -8.10 16.80 -18.79
N TYR A 515 -8.79 15.76 -19.27
CA TYR A 515 -9.36 15.75 -20.62
C TYR A 515 -10.25 16.98 -20.88
N TYR A 516 -11.18 17.28 -19.97
CA TYR A 516 -12.11 18.40 -20.08
C TYR A 516 -11.37 19.75 -20.14
N LYS A 517 -10.34 19.92 -19.30
CA LYS A 517 -9.48 21.11 -19.31
C LYS A 517 -8.76 21.25 -20.67
N ASP A 518 -8.17 20.19 -21.18
CA ASP A 518 -7.44 20.21 -22.46
C ASP A 518 -8.36 20.53 -23.64
N GLN A 519 -9.59 19.99 -23.64
CA GLN A 519 -10.62 20.32 -24.63
C GLN A 519 -10.91 21.83 -24.72
N VAL A 520 -10.95 22.52 -23.57
CA VAL A 520 -11.19 23.97 -23.55
C VAL A 520 -9.92 24.77 -23.83
N MET A 521 -8.80 24.43 -23.19
CA MET A 521 -7.57 25.23 -23.21
C MET A 521 -6.76 25.07 -24.51
N ILE A 522 -6.74 23.86 -25.08
CA ILE A 522 -5.91 23.52 -26.25
C ILE A 522 -6.76 23.48 -27.51
N TYR A 523 -7.89 22.79 -27.45
CA TYR A 523 -8.70 22.52 -28.64
C TYR A 523 -9.83 23.54 -28.86
N GLY A 524 -10.25 24.26 -27.81
CA GLY A 524 -11.31 25.27 -27.89
C GLY A 524 -12.66 24.68 -28.29
N PHE A 525 -12.98 23.46 -27.86
CA PHE A 525 -14.21 22.75 -28.25
C PHE A 525 -14.71 21.83 -27.13
N LEU A 526 -16.02 21.80 -26.88
CA LEU A 526 -16.68 20.84 -25.98
C LEU A 526 -18.00 20.38 -26.59
N ASN A 527 -18.30 19.08 -26.45
CA ASN A 527 -19.62 18.53 -26.76
C ASN A 527 -20.56 18.67 -25.57
N ASP A 528 -21.89 18.65 -25.82
CA ASP A 528 -22.89 18.62 -24.74
C ASP A 528 -22.69 17.44 -23.78
N SER A 529 -22.27 16.28 -24.33
CA SER A 529 -21.94 15.10 -23.53
C SER A 529 -20.81 15.35 -22.53
N ASP A 530 -19.86 16.23 -22.84
CA ASP A 530 -18.73 16.52 -21.95
C ASP A 530 -19.21 17.29 -20.72
N TYR A 531 -20.17 18.21 -20.91
CA TYR A 531 -20.84 18.89 -19.80
C TYR A 531 -21.65 17.92 -18.94
N ASP A 532 -22.44 17.04 -19.59
CA ASP A 532 -23.26 16.06 -18.88
C ASP A 532 -22.42 15.13 -18.01
N VAL A 533 -21.28 14.66 -18.53
CA VAL A 533 -20.37 13.78 -17.79
C VAL A 533 -19.66 14.52 -16.66
N LEU A 534 -19.24 15.77 -16.87
CA LEU A 534 -18.62 16.57 -15.79
C LEU A 534 -19.60 16.87 -14.66
N GLU A 535 -20.82 17.27 -15.01
CA GLU A 535 -21.91 17.52 -14.05
C GLU A 535 -22.22 16.25 -13.24
N TRP A 536 -22.30 15.10 -13.90
CA TRP A 536 -22.50 13.82 -13.23
C TRP A 536 -21.35 13.46 -12.28
N ASN A 537 -20.09 13.66 -12.69
CA ASN A 537 -18.94 13.39 -11.83
C ASN A 537 -18.94 14.27 -10.56
N LEU A 538 -19.28 15.56 -10.71
CA LEU A 538 -19.45 16.48 -9.58
C LEU A 538 -20.61 16.04 -8.67
N CYS A 539 -21.74 15.62 -9.25
CA CYS A 539 -22.86 15.08 -8.49
C CYS A 539 -22.50 13.81 -7.71
N ALA A 540 -21.80 12.87 -8.35
CA ALA A 540 -21.41 11.60 -7.75
C ALA A 540 -20.42 11.81 -6.61
N SER A 541 -19.38 12.62 -6.83
CA SER A 541 -18.40 12.98 -5.79
C SER A 541 -19.05 13.73 -4.64
N ASP A 542 -19.93 14.71 -4.91
CA ASP A 542 -20.65 15.46 -3.88
C ASP A 542 -21.49 14.54 -2.98
N ASN A 543 -22.24 13.60 -3.56
CA ASN A 543 -23.05 12.62 -2.84
C ASN A 543 -22.21 11.76 -1.89
N ILE A 544 -21.04 11.28 -2.34
CA ILE A 544 -20.13 10.46 -1.51
C ILE A 544 -19.51 11.31 -0.38
N ILE A 545 -19.12 12.55 -0.68
CA ILE A 545 -18.58 13.49 0.31
C ILE A 545 -19.62 13.79 1.40
N ASN A 546 -20.86 14.08 1.02
CA ASN A 546 -21.94 14.40 1.96
C ASN A 546 -22.31 13.22 2.86
N LYS A 547 -22.12 11.97 2.38
CA LYS A 547 -22.25 10.75 3.18
C LYS A 547 -21.08 10.50 4.14
N LYS A 548 -20.04 11.34 4.11
CA LYS A 548 -18.77 11.18 4.86
C LYS A 548 -18.07 9.85 4.55
N GLN A 549 -18.20 9.40 3.31
CA GLN A 549 -17.63 8.15 2.80
C GLN A 549 -16.54 8.40 1.76
N ALA A 550 -16.14 9.65 1.53
CA ALA A 550 -15.11 10.00 0.56
C ALA A 550 -13.70 9.85 1.14
N SER A 551 -12.76 9.40 0.31
CA SER A 551 -11.34 9.54 0.56
C SER A 551 -10.92 11.01 0.42
N LEU A 552 -9.80 11.36 1.04
CA LEU A 552 -9.15 12.66 0.85
C LEU A 552 -8.80 12.88 -0.62
N GLU A 553 -8.39 11.83 -1.33
CA GLU A 553 -8.13 11.92 -2.75
C GLU A 553 -9.38 12.36 -3.54
N LEU A 554 -10.55 11.77 -3.26
CA LEU A 554 -11.79 12.15 -3.95
C LEU A 554 -12.19 13.60 -3.66
N ILE A 555 -12.06 14.03 -2.39
CA ILE A 555 -12.35 15.42 -1.99
C ILE A 555 -11.40 16.38 -2.71
N ASN A 556 -10.10 16.06 -2.77
CA ASN A 556 -9.09 16.86 -3.44
C ASN A 556 -9.37 16.96 -4.95
N VAL A 557 -9.73 15.86 -5.62
CA VAL A 557 -10.12 15.90 -7.04
C VAL A 557 -11.36 16.76 -7.26
N HIS A 558 -12.37 16.65 -6.39
CA HIS A 558 -13.57 17.51 -6.47
C HIS A 558 -13.21 19.00 -6.38
N ILE A 559 -12.39 19.39 -5.40
CA ILE A 559 -11.92 20.78 -5.23
C ILE A 559 -11.09 21.23 -6.44
N ASN A 560 -10.20 20.39 -6.94
CA ASN A 560 -9.38 20.70 -8.12
C ASN A 560 -10.22 20.91 -9.38
N THR A 561 -11.33 20.18 -9.54
CA THR A 561 -12.27 20.41 -10.64
C THR A 561 -12.97 21.75 -10.52
N LEU A 562 -13.39 22.16 -9.31
CA LEU A 562 -13.97 23.49 -9.08
C LEU A 562 -12.95 24.61 -9.34
N SER A 563 -11.71 24.40 -8.91
CA SER A 563 -10.56 25.27 -9.22
C SER A 563 -10.36 25.43 -10.73
N MET A 564 -10.34 24.32 -11.47
CA MET A 564 -10.22 24.31 -12.93
C MET A 564 -11.36 25.10 -13.60
N LEU A 565 -12.61 24.88 -13.21
CA LEU A 565 -13.78 25.60 -13.75
C LEU A 565 -13.68 27.12 -13.55
N SER A 566 -13.04 27.57 -12.46
CA SER A 566 -12.89 28.98 -12.14
C SER A 566 -11.98 29.74 -13.12
N VAL A 567 -11.05 29.03 -13.78
CA VAL A 567 -10.03 29.63 -14.66
C VAL A 567 -10.27 29.37 -16.15
N LEU A 568 -11.23 28.50 -16.52
CA LEU A 568 -11.49 28.21 -17.93
C LEU A 568 -11.88 29.47 -18.74
N PRO A 569 -11.20 29.74 -19.88
CA PRO A 569 -11.45 30.92 -20.69
C PRO A 569 -12.60 30.72 -21.68
N GLY A 570 -12.99 31.84 -22.33
CA GLY A 570 -13.90 31.83 -23.47
C GLY A 570 -15.34 31.43 -23.15
N LYS A 571 -16.15 31.26 -24.22
CA LYS A 571 -17.57 30.89 -24.13
C LYS A 571 -17.76 29.57 -23.39
N TYR A 572 -16.96 28.56 -23.74
CA TYR A 572 -17.04 27.24 -23.11
C TYR A 572 -16.80 27.32 -21.59
N GLY A 573 -15.80 28.06 -21.12
CA GLY A 573 -15.59 28.25 -19.69
C GLY A 573 -16.75 28.96 -18.98
N VAL A 574 -17.39 29.94 -19.64
CA VAL A 574 -18.59 30.62 -19.10
C VAL A 574 -19.76 29.64 -19.00
N ASP A 575 -20.01 28.88 -20.07
CA ASP A 575 -21.08 27.89 -20.12
C ASP A 575 -20.86 26.78 -19.05
N SER A 576 -19.61 26.33 -18.86
CA SER A 576 -19.25 25.37 -17.80
C SER A 576 -19.58 25.93 -16.42
N ARG A 577 -19.23 27.19 -16.13
CA ARG A 577 -19.52 27.80 -14.82
C ARG A 577 -21.02 27.96 -14.57
N ILE A 578 -21.80 28.27 -15.61
CA ILE A 578 -23.26 28.38 -15.51
C ILE A 578 -23.88 27.01 -15.22
N ARG A 579 -23.51 25.98 -15.97
CA ARG A 579 -24.06 24.63 -15.80
C ARG A 579 -23.66 24.00 -14.46
N MET A 580 -22.44 24.26 -13.98
CA MET A 580 -21.90 23.66 -12.75
C MET A 580 -22.09 24.58 -11.53
N LYS A 581 -22.86 25.66 -11.67
CA LYS A 581 -23.15 26.64 -10.62
C LYS A 581 -23.56 26.01 -9.28
N PRO A 582 -24.42 24.98 -9.22
CA PRO A 582 -24.81 24.35 -7.95
C PRO A 582 -23.63 23.79 -7.14
N TYR A 583 -22.59 23.30 -7.80
CA TYR A 583 -21.40 22.75 -7.13
C TYR A 583 -20.36 23.83 -6.83
N ILE A 584 -20.24 24.85 -7.70
CA ILE A 584 -19.38 26.02 -7.44
C ILE A 584 -19.84 26.76 -6.19
N ASP A 585 -21.16 26.87 -5.98
CA ASP A 585 -21.72 27.54 -4.81
C ASP A 585 -21.40 26.80 -3.48
N LEU A 586 -21.05 25.50 -3.55
CA LEU A 586 -20.62 24.69 -2.41
C LEU A 586 -19.11 24.66 -2.20
N TRP A 587 -18.32 25.35 -3.04
CA TRP A 587 -16.86 25.21 -3.06
C TRP A 587 -16.20 25.54 -1.71
N GLU A 588 -16.61 26.62 -1.04
CA GLU A 588 -16.07 27.01 0.26
C GLU A 588 -16.30 25.91 1.31
N ASP A 589 -17.48 25.32 1.34
CA ASP A 589 -17.82 24.25 2.27
C ASP A 589 -16.97 23.00 2.02
N LYS A 590 -16.69 22.68 0.75
CA LYS A 590 -15.80 21.57 0.39
C LYS A 590 -14.36 21.83 0.82
N VAL A 591 -13.85 23.05 0.63
CA VAL A 591 -12.51 23.43 1.09
C VAL A 591 -12.42 23.36 2.61
N LYS A 592 -13.39 23.91 3.35
CA LYS A 592 -13.43 23.82 4.83
C LYS A 592 -13.49 22.38 5.30
N PHE A 593 -14.34 21.56 4.67
CA PHE A 593 -14.43 20.14 4.96
C PHE A 593 -13.10 19.43 4.72
N PHE A 594 -12.44 19.66 3.59
CA PHE A 594 -11.11 19.11 3.31
C PHE A 594 -10.07 19.52 4.34
N LEU A 595 -10.01 20.81 4.69
CA LEU A 595 -9.08 21.34 5.68
C LEU A 595 -9.34 20.80 7.10
N SER A 596 -10.57 20.38 7.41
CA SER A 596 -10.86 19.71 8.69
C SER A 596 -10.16 18.34 8.82
N TYR A 597 -9.88 17.67 7.70
CA TYR A 597 -9.10 16.42 7.67
C TYR A 597 -7.62 16.66 7.37
N ALA A 598 -7.30 17.66 6.55
CA ALA A 598 -5.97 18.01 6.10
C ALA A 598 -5.63 19.49 6.37
N PRO A 599 -5.43 19.89 7.63
CA PRO A 599 -5.28 21.29 8.01
C PRO A 599 -4.04 21.94 7.40
N LYS A 600 -2.96 21.18 7.16
CA LYS A 600 -1.74 21.68 6.52
C LYS A 600 -1.92 22.03 5.03
N ARG A 601 -3.01 21.57 4.39
CA ARG A 601 -3.25 21.72 2.95
C ARG A 601 -4.00 23.01 2.58
N VAL A 602 -3.57 24.11 3.18
CA VAL A 602 -4.10 25.46 2.91
C VAL A 602 -3.84 25.94 1.48
N ASP A 603 -3.01 25.24 0.71
CA ASP A 603 -2.85 25.43 -0.74
C ASP A 603 -4.18 25.31 -1.49
N GLN A 604 -5.06 24.41 -1.04
CA GLN A 604 -6.37 24.19 -1.68
C GLN A 604 -7.32 25.39 -1.56
N ALA A 605 -7.07 26.32 -0.64
CA ALA A 605 -7.86 27.55 -0.51
C ALA A 605 -7.41 28.65 -1.47
N ILE A 606 -6.19 28.59 -2.02
CA ILE A 606 -5.62 29.66 -2.86
C ILE A 606 -6.49 29.95 -4.11
N PRO A 607 -6.92 28.95 -4.89
CA PRO A 607 -7.76 29.21 -6.06
C PRO A 607 -9.13 29.79 -5.70
N LEU A 608 -9.69 29.40 -4.55
CA LEU A 608 -10.95 29.95 -4.05
C LEU A 608 -10.81 31.41 -3.64
N ILE A 609 -9.71 31.77 -2.95
CA ILE A 609 -9.41 33.17 -2.59
C ILE A 609 -9.28 34.01 -3.87
N SER A 610 -8.52 33.53 -4.85
CA SER A 610 -8.38 34.20 -6.15
C SER A 610 -9.73 34.37 -6.87
N TYR A 611 -10.56 33.32 -6.85
CA TYR A 611 -11.91 33.38 -7.41
C TYR A 611 -12.78 34.43 -6.71
N TYR A 612 -12.74 34.54 -5.39
CA TYR A 612 -13.49 35.57 -4.66
C TYR A 612 -12.99 36.98 -4.94
N LEU A 613 -11.68 37.20 -4.97
CA LEU A 613 -11.11 38.51 -5.32
C LEU A 613 -11.52 38.95 -6.74
N LYS A 614 -11.45 38.04 -7.72
CA LYS A 614 -11.86 38.29 -9.10
C LYS A 614 -13.33 38.69 -9.23
N ASN A 615 -14.19 38.15 -8.35
CA ASN A 615 -15.63 38.44 -8.34
C ASN A 615 -16.02 39.50 -7.29
N ALA A 616 -15.06 40.25 -6.73
CA ALA A 616 -15.27 41.27 -5.70
C ALA A 616 -16.04 40.76 -4.45
N ASN A 617 -15.87 39.49 -4.09
CA ASN A 617 -16.49 38.88 -2.91
C ASN A 617 -15.57 38.95 -1.69
N ASP A 618 -15.43 40.15 -1.12
CA ASP A 618 -14.58 40.38 0.05
C ASP A 618 -15.05 39.57 1.28
N ILE A 619 -16.35 39.31 1.42
CA ILE A 619 -16.92 38.50 2.51
C ILE A 619 -16.42 37.06 2.43
N GLY A 620 -16.42 36.45 1.25
CA GLY A 620 -15.92 35.10 1.03
C GLY A 620 -14.44 34.95 1.41
N VAL A 621 -13.61 35.94 1.04
CA VAL A 621 -12.18 35.98 1.44
C VAL A 621 -12.05 36.03 2.97
N LYS A 622 -12.79 36.93 3.64
CA LYS A 622 -12.78 37.03 5.11
C LYS A 622 -13.19 35.72 5.76
N ASN A 623 -14.24 35.08 5.26
CA ASN A 623 -14.75 33.83 5.82
C ASN A 623 -13.73 32.69 5.77
N ILE A 624 -13.13 32.44 4.60
CA ILE A 624 -12.17 31.34 4.46
C ILE A 624 -10.85 31.62 5.19
N CYS A 625 -10.36 32.86 5.16
CA CYS A 625 -9.12 33.21 5.82
C CYS A 625 -9.24 33.23 7.35
N ASN A 626 -10.37 33.69 7.89
CA ASN A 626 -10.66 33.57 9.33
C ASN A 626 -10.75 32.11 9.75
N TYR A 627 -11.37 31.23 8.93
CA TYR A 627 -11.42 29.80 9.23
C TYR A 627 -10.02 29.17 9.30
N ILE A 628 -9.12 29.53 8.39
CA ILE A 628 -7.72 29.05 8.39
C ILE A 628 -6.98 29.55 9.64
N GLU A 629 -7.11 30.83 9.98
CA GLU A 629 -6.46 31.45 11.13
C GLU A 629 -6.93 30.86 12.47
N ILE A 630 -8.25 30.63 12.63
CA ILE A 630 -8.84 30.02 13.85
C ILE A 630 -8.29 28.60 14.08
N ASN A 631 -7.96 27.87 13.02
CA ASN A 631 -7.39 26.52 13.13
C ASN A 631 -5.87 26.53 13.35
N ASN A 632 -5.27 27.69 13.68
CA ASN A 632 -3.83 27.87 13.90
C ASN A 632 -2.97 27.42 12.71
N VAL A 633 -3.50 27.53 11.50
CA VAL A 633 -2.73 27.29 10.27
C VAL A 633 -2.45 28.62 9.59
N TYR A 634 -1.23 28.79 9.09
CA TYR A 634 -0.80 30.01 8.43
C TYR A 634 -0.87 29.87 6.90
N GLN A 635 -1.39 30.89 6.22
CA GLN A 635 -1.41 30.97 4.76
C GLN A 635 -1.11 32.41 4.31
N GLY A 636 0.05 32.64 3.69
CA GLY A 636 0.48 33.98 3.30
C GLY A 636 -0.41 34.64 2.22
N PHE A 637 -1.06 33.86 1.36
CA PHE A 637 -2.04 34.40 0.41
C PHE A 637 -3.30 34.95 1.09
N CYS A 638 -3.67 34.42 2.26
CA CYS A 638 -4.74 35.00 3.06
C CYS A 638 -4.37 36.37 3.59
N ASP A 639 -3.11 36.55 4.00
CA ASP A 639 -2.65 37.85 4.49
C ASP A 639 -2.57 38.89 3.39
N LEU A 640 -2.11 38.50 2.20
CA LEU A 640 -2.12 39.39 1.04
C LEU A 640 -3.55 39.81 0.67
N ALA A 641 -4.49 38.84 0.63
CA ALA A 641 -5.88 39.10 0.28
C ALA A 641 -6.61 39.93 1.34
N MET A 642 -6.49 39.57 2.62
CA MET A 642 -7.05 40.32 3.75
C MET A 642 -6.43 41.72 3.86
N GLY A 643 -5.13 41.83 3.61
CA GLY A 643 -4.41 43.10 3.57
C GLY A 643 -5.03 44.04 2.53
N SER A 644 -5.20 43.57 1.30
CA SER A 644 -5.88 44.31 0.22
C SER A 644 -7.29 44.78 0.62
N ILE A 645 -8.07 43.91 1.25
CA ILE A 645 -9.43 44.26 1.73
C ILE A 645 -9.38 45.33 2.82
N TYR A 646 -8.48 45.22 3.80
CA TYR A 646 -8.35 46.25 4.84
C TYR A 646 -7.89 47.61 4.29
N LEU A 647 -7.05 47.62 3.24
CA LEU A 647 -6.70 48.85 2.55
C LEU A 647 -7.92 49.49 1.87
N LYS A 648 -8.74 48.67 1.18
CA LYS A 648 -10.01 49.10 0.57
C LYS A 648 -11.00 49.66 1.61
N GLU A 649 -10.98 49.12 2.84
CA GLU A 649 -11.80 49.56 3.97
C GLU A 649 -11.22 50.77 4.72
N GLY A 650 -10.08 51.31 4.28
CA GLY A 650 -9.41 52.47 4.90
C GLY A 650 -8.57 52.16 6.14
N ASN A 651 -8.40 50.88 6.51
CA ASN A 651 -7.54 50.46 7.62
C ASN A 651 -6.10 50.23 7.16
N MET A 652 -5.40 51.33 6.85
CA MET A 652 -4.05 51.31 6.28
C MET A 652 -3.04 50.54 7.15
N LYS A 653 -3.08 50.75 8.48
CA LYS A 653 -2.13 50.11 9.41
C LYS A 653 -2.26 48.60 9.40
N LYS A 654 -3.49 48.08 9.52
CA LYS A 654 -3.73 46.63 9.53
C LYS A 654 -3.48 46.00 8.16
N GLY A 655 -3.85 46.71 7.08
CA GLY A 655 -3.61 46.27 5.71
C GLY A 655 -2.12 46.10 5.40
N MET A 656 -1.30 47.13 5.69
CA MET A 656 0.15 47.07 5.46
C MET A 656 0.84 46.00 6.31
N MET A 657 0.44 45.85 7.57
CA MET A 657 0.99 44.81 8.46
C MET A 657 0.78 43.39 7.90
N LEU A 658 -0.40 43.10 7.33
CA LEU A 658 -0.67 41.79 6.73
C LEU A 658 0.11 41.60 5.42
N ILE A 659 0.21 42.62 4.57
CA ILE A 659 1.00 42.56 3.34
C ILE A 659 2.50 42.37 3.66
N GLU A 660 3.00 43.00 4.73
CA GLU A 660 4.37 42.78 5.22
C GLU A 660 4.57 41.33 5.68
N ARG A 661 3.61 40.77 6.43
CA ARG A 661 3.63 39.37 6.86
C ARG A 661 3.63 38.41 5.68
N ALA A 662 2.83 38.68 4.64
CA ALA A 662 2.83 37.91 3.39
C ALA A 662 4.18 37.99 2.66
N ASN A 663 4.77 39.19 2.58
CA ASN A 663 6.08 39.41 1.96
C ASN A 663 7.20 38.65 2.68
N ASN A 664 7.23 38.69 4.02
CA ASN A 664 8.23 37.98 4.83
C ASN A 664 8.17 36.46 4.64
N MET A 665 7.06 35.95 4.13
CA MET A 665 6.84 34.53 3.83
C MET A 665 7.07 34.20 2.34
N GLY A 666 7.60 35.14 1.56
CA GLY A 666 7.93 34.94 0.15
C GLY A 666 6.73 34.95 -0.80
N VAL A 667 5.53 35.34 -0.35
CA VAL A 667 4.33 35.37 -1.21
C VAL A 667 4.52 36.32 -2.38
N LEU A 668 5.08 37.50 -2.12
CA LEU A 668 5.37 38.49 -3.16
C LEU A 668 6.54 38.06 -4.07
N ASP A 669 7.37 37.10 -3.63
CA ASP A 669 8.44 36.54 -4.46
C ASP A 669 7.98 35.33 -5.29
N SER A 670 6.74 34.89 -5.10
CA SER A 670 6.18 33.74 -5.82
C SER A 670 5.78 34.08 -7.25
N GLU A 671 5.82 33.08 -8.14
CA GLU A 671 5.34 33.18 -9.52
C GLU A 671 3.83 33.44 -9.65
N HIS A 672 3.09 33.30 -8.54
CA HIS A 672 1.64 33.47 -8.51
C HIS A 672 1.21 34.93 -8.33
N VAL A 673 2.15 35.84 -8.07
CA VAL A 673 1.89 37.29 -7.99
C VAL A 673 2.61 37.96 -9.16
N ASP A 674 1.90 38.84 -9.85
CA ASP A 674 2.49 39.67 -10.90
C ASP A 674 3.73 40.42 -10.37
N ARG A 675 4.81 40.38 -11.16
CA ARG A 675 6.12 40.94 -10.78
C ARG A 675 6.04 42.46 -10.60
N GLU A 676 5.26 43.16 -11.41
CA GLU A 676 5.11 44.61 -11.32
C GLU A 676 4.42 45.00 -10.00
N THR A 677 3.28 44.37 -9.72
CA THR A 677 2.52 44.51 -8.47
C THR A 677 3.37 44.16 -7.24
N SER A 678 4.15 43.09 -7.32
CA SER A 678 5.08 42.69 -6.25
C SER A 678 6.12 43.76 -5.94
N GLU A 679 6.80 44.29 -6.97
CA GLU A 679 7.81 45.34 -6.81
C GLU A 679 7.21 46.64 -6.25
N GLU A 680 6.00 46.99 -6.69
CA GLU A 680 5.30 48.18 -6.21
C GLU A 680 4.89 48.03 -4.73
N LEU A 681 4.31 46.89 -4.34
CA LEU A 681 3.98 46.59 -2.95
C LEU A 681 5.22 46.57 -2.05
N LYS A 682 6.33 45.99 -2.51
CA LYS A 682 7.61 45.99 -1.77
C LYS A 682 8.17 47.40 -1.58
N LYS A 683 8.04 48.28 -2.57
CA LYS A 683 8.41 49.70 -2.45
C LYS A 683 7.52 50.41 -1.42
N LEU A 684 6.21 50.18 -1.46
CA LEU A 684 5.27 50.75 -0.50
C LEU A 684 5.57 50.28 0.93
N LEU A 685 5.88 49.00 1.14
CA LEU A 685 6.29 48.48 2.44
C LEU A 685 7.54 49.18 3.01
N LYS A 686 8.54 49.50 2.17
CA LYS A 686 9.72 50.25 2.60
C LYS A 686 9.39 51.66 3.11
N ASN A 687 8.36 52.29 2.54
CA ASN A 687 7.93 53.64 2.89
C ASN A 687 7.00 53.67 4.12
N TYR A 688 6.38 52.55 4.47
CA TYR A 688 5.39 52.41 5.55
C TYR A 688 5.88 51.57 6.74
N LYS A 689 7.20 51.46 6.96
CA LYS A 689 7.77 50.79 8.14
C LYS A 689 7.19 51.42 9.42
N TYR A 690 6.43 50.63 10.17
CA TYR A 690 5.99 50.95 11.52
C TYR A 690 7.03 50.53 12.55
#